data_AF-A0A1Y3BGS0-F1
#
_entry.id   AF-A0A1Y3BGS0-F1
#
_cell.length_a   1.000
_cell.length_b   1.000
_cell.length_c   1.000
_cell.angle_alpha   90.00
_cell.angle_beta   90.00
_cell.angle_gamma   90.00
#
_symmetry.space_group_name_H-M   'P 1'
#
loop_
_entity.id
_entity.type
_entity.pdbx_description
1 polymer ?
#
loop_
_entity_poly.entity_id
_entity_poly.type
_entity_poly.pdbx_seq_one_letter_code
_entity_poly.pdbx_strand_id
1 'polypeptide(L)'
;MIGCGPASISCATFLARLGYSNLIILEKENILGGLSATEIPQYRLPYQAVRFEIDLMCDLGVKIQTNQSLGRDYTLESLRNKDKFDCIFLGLGLPQSKFNSIFNGLSARNGFYTSKDFLPAVSRGSKSFESKANFPKLYGHVIVLGAGDTAFDCATAAIRCGAKRVSVVFRRGFNNIRAVPEEVNLAIEEKCELMPFMSPHNINVESGHIVSMEFYRTEIDDDGHFIVDSEQSIKIKCQFVISAFGSSLTDPDVIKAMHPLKMNEKTGLPLVNVDDMSTNIEWVYCGGDLAGVSETTVEAVNDGKTAAWSIHRYLQAKHNNDVGSIPRLPRMYTPIDLVDISIDICGIRFPNPFGLASAPPTTTGAMIRRAFQAGWAFALTKTFGLDKDLVTNVSPRIIRGSTSNHLYGPHLSSFLNIELISEKTATYWCRCISELKRDFPENIIIASIMAKYNQDDWIELTRMATEAGADALELNLSCPHGMGERGMGLACGQNPQMVEDICKWVKSATTLPVFAKLTPNVTEIVDIARAAQRGGANGVTVINTVSSLMWIQSDGNPWPKVGKEARTTYGGMSGNAIRPMALRAVSAIARALPELTILATGGIDSAESGLQFLYAGASALQIGSAVQNQDFTVIQDYITGLKTLLYLKSLKDEEYDKKWNFQSPPTPIHQK
;
A
#
# COMPACT_ATOMS: atom_id res chain seq x y z
N MET A 1 -24.94 -4.96 13.36
CA MET A 1 -24.06 -3.88 13.88
C MET A 1 -24.91 -2.64 14.13
N ILE A 2 -24.62 -1.85 15.17
CA ILE A 2 -25.40 -0.67 15.56
C ILE A 2 -24.54 0.59 15.34
N GLY A 3 -25.05 1.54 14.55
CA GLY A 3 -24.35 2.71 14.05
C GLY A 3 -23.56 2.41 12.77
N CYS A 4 -23.67 3.27 11.76
CA CYS A 4 -22.96 3.22 10.47
C CYS A 4 -21.78 4.20 10.47
N GLY A 5 -20.95 4.13 11.51
CA GLY A 5 -19.66 4.81 11.60
C GLY A 5 -18.48 3.91 11.23
N PRO A 6 -17.23 4.44 11.27
CA PRO A 6 -16.03 3.73 10.82
C PRO A 6 -15.84 2.33 11.46
N ALA A 7 -16.12 2.19 12.75
CA ALA A 7 -15.98 0.92 13.46
C ALA A 7 -16.91 -0.17 12.91
N SER A 8 -18.18 0.15 12.70
CA SER A 8 -19.16 -0.80 12.16
C SER A 8 -18.93 -1.08 10.68
N ILE A 9 -18.52 -0.08 9.88
CA ILE A 9 -18.18 -0.27 8.47
C ILE A 9 -17.01 -1.25 8.34
N SER A 10 -15.97 -1.09 9.17
CA SER A 10 -14.83 -2.00 9.22
C SER A 10 -15.25 -3.42 9.65
N CYS A 11 -15.95 -3.54 10.78
CA CYS A 11 -16.41 -4.82 11.30
C CYS A 11 -17.26 -5.59 10.26
N ALA A 12 -18.21 -4.90 9.64
CA ALA A 12 -19.04 -5.44 8.58
C ALA A 12 -18.22 -5.92 7.38
N THR A 13 -17.29 -5.09 6.91
CA THR A 13 -16.43 -5.40 5.76
C THR A 13 -15.63 -6.67 6.00
N PHE A 14 -14.99 -6.81 7.16
CA PHE A 14 -14.19 -7.99 7.47
C PHE A 14 -15.02 -9.25 7.70
N LEU A 15 -16.20 -9.14 8.31
CA LEU A 15 -17.14 -10.27 8.39
C LEU A 15 -17.64 -10.68 7.00
N ALA A 16 -17.97 -9.73 6.13
CA ALA A 16 -18.41 -10.04 4.77
C ALA A 16 -17.32 -10.75 3.98
N ARG A 17 -16.06 -10.29 4.11
CA ARG A 17 -14.88 -10.95 3.52
C ARG A 17 -14.67 -12.38 4.04
N LEU A 18 -14.98 -12.65 5.31
CA LEU A 18 -14.94 -13.99 5.90
C LEU A 18 -16.08 -14.90 5.42
N GLY A 19 -17.03 -14.39 4.63
CA GLY A 19 -18.11 -15.16 4.00
C GLY A 19 -19.46 -15.06 4.70
N TYR A 20 -19.62 -14.19 5.71
CA TYR A 20 -20.93 -13.98 6.35
C TYR A 20 -21.87 -13.21 5.41
N SER A 21 -23.01 -13.81 5.08
CA SER A 21 -23.96 -13.29 4.08
C SER A 21 -25.17 -12.54 4.66
N ASN A 22 -25.39 -12.61 5.98
CA ASN A 22 -26.49 -11.93 6.66
C ASN A 22 -25.97 -10.86 7.62
N LEU A 23 -25.46 -9.77 7.07
CA LEU A 23 -24.88 -8.66 7.81
C LEU A 23 -25.77 -7.43 7.65
N ILE A 24 -26.17 -6.84 8.78
CA ILE A 24 -27.06 -5.67 8.82
C ILE A 24 -26.45 -4.61 9.73
N ILE A 25 -26.31 -3.39 9.22
CA ILE A 25 -26.03 -2.18 10.01
C ILE A 25 -27.34 -1.44 10.26
N LEU A 26 -27.65 -1.16 11.52
CA LEU A 26 -28.78 -0.34 11.95
C LEU A 26 -28.26 1.06 12.27
N GLU A 27 -28.67 2.07 11.47
CA GLU A 27 -28.23 3.46 11.59
C GLU A 27 -29.39 4.35 12.05
N LYS A 28 -29.13 5.18 13.05
CA LYS A 28 -30.12 6.10 13.65
C LYS A 28 -30.58 7.15 12.66
N GLU A 29 -29.65 7.71 11.89
CA GLU A 29 -29.90 8.81 10.97
C GLU A 29 -30.17 8.29 9.53
N ASN A 30 -30.50 9.19 8.61
CA ASN A 30 -30.55 8.90 7.17
C ASN A 30 -29.20 9.14 6.47
N ILE A 31 -28.25 9.80 7.15
CA ILE A 31 -26.90 10.09 6.67
C ILE A 31 -25.95 9.00 7.16
N LEU A 32 -25.24 8.37 6.22
CA LEU A 32 -24.32 7.26 6.50
C LEU A 32 -22.88 7.76 6.65
N GLY A 33 -22.09 7.08 7.49
CA GLY A 33 -20.66 7.37 7.70
C GLY A 33 -20.30 7.92 9.08
N GLY A 34 -21.29 8.08 9.99
CA GLY A 34 -21.06 8.62 11.33
C GLY A 34 -20.39 9.99 11.31
N LEU A 35 -19.44 10.22 12.21
CA LEU A 35 -18.72 11.50 12.34
C LEU A 35 -18.01 11.94 11.04
N SER A 36 -17.52 10.98 10.24
CA SER A 36 -16.89 11.26 8.94
C SER A 36 -17.85 11.97 7.97
N ALA A 37 -19.15 11.68 8.09
CA ALA A 37 -20.19 12.35 7.31
C ALA A 37 -20.74 13.58 8.03
N THR A 38 -21.01 13.49 9.33
CA THR A 38 -21.78 14.50 10.05
C THR A 38 -20.95 15.61 10.69
N GLU A 39 -19.67 15.39 11.01
CA GLU A 39 -18.90 16.37 11.80
C GLU A 39 -17.59 16.80 11.12
N ILE A 40 -16.85 15.88 10.50
CA ILE A 40 -15.60 16.23 9.80
C ILE A 40 -15.94 17.15 8.61
N PRO A 41 -15.41 18.38 8.52
CA PRO A 41 -15.80 19.33 7.49
C PRO A 41 -15.50 18.86 6.05
N GLN A 42 -16.34 19.27 5.09
CA GLN A 42 -16.23 18.91 3.67
C GLN A 42 -14.89 19.28 3.04
N TYR A 43 -14.25 20.36 3.49
CA TYR A 43 -12.95 20.81 2.99
C TYR A 43 -11.77 19.99 3.54
N ARG A 44 -11.98 19.14 4.56
CA ARG A 44 -11.01 18.13 5.01
C ARG A 44 -11.34 16.75 4.47
N LEU A 45 -12.61 16.34 4.56
CA LEU A 45 -13.10 15.03 4.13
C LEU A 45 -14.33 15.16 3.23
N PRO A 46 -14.15 15.08 1.90
CA PRO A 46 -15.26 15.07 0.96
C PRO A 46 -16.23 13.91 1.20
N TYR A 47 -17.53 14.18 1.23
CA TYR A 47 -18.53 13.12 1.46
C TYR A 47 -18.49 12.00 0.42
N GLN A 48 -18.10 12.31 -0.82
CA GLN A 48 -17.95 11.32 -1.88
C GLN A 48 -16.94 10.22 -1.51
N ALA A 49 -15.87 10.55 -0.76
CA ALA A 49 -14.92 9.56 -0.27
C ALA A 49 -15.55 8.60 0.75
N VAL A 50 -16.32 9.15 1.70
CA VAL A 50 -17.08 8.34 2.68
C VAL A 50 -18.10 7.44 1.97
N ARG A 51 -18.81 7.99 0.98
CA ARG A 51 -19.80 7.24 0.21
C ARG A 51 -19.15 6.10 -0.58
N PHE A 52 -18.02 6.36 -1.22
CA PHE A 52 -17.24 5.35 -1.95
C PHE A 52 -16.88 4.16 -1.06
N GLU A 53 -16.39 4.39 0.16
CA GLU A 53 -16.03 3.30 1.09
C GLU A 53 -17.25 2.50 1.57
N ILE A 54 -18.40 3.16 1.75
CA ILE A 54 -19.66 2.49 2.10
C ILE A 54 -20.16 1.63 0.94
N ASP A 55 -20.08 2.13 -0.29
CA ASP A 55 -20.49 1.39 -1.49
C ASP A 55 -19.62 0.14 -1.67
N LEU A 56 -18.29 0.24 -1.46
CA LEU A 56 -17.39 -0.93 -1.47
C LEU A 56 -17.76 -2.01 -0.43
N MET A 57 -18.23 -1.60 0.74
CA MET A 57 -18.72 -2.54 1.76
C MET A 57 -20.06 -3.16 1.33
N CYS A 58 -20.97 -2.37 0.74
CA CYS A 58 -22.26 -2.85 0.23
C CYS A 58 -22.09 -3.85 -0.93
N ASP A 59 -21.07 -3.70 -1.76
CA ASP A 59 -20.72 -4.67 -2.82
C ASP A 59 -20.45 -6.07 -2.27
N LEU A 60 -20.07 -6.20 -1.00
CA LEU A 60 -19.90 -7.48 -0.30
C LEU A 60 -21.23 -8.05 0.26
N GLY A 61 -22.35 -7.40 0.01
CA GLY A 61 -23.69 -7.81 0.45
C GLY A 61 -24.12 -7.31 1.83
N VAL A 62 -23.36 -6.40 2.45
CA VAL A 62 -23.75 -5.78 3.73
C VAL A 62 -24.97 -4.89 3.52
N LYS A 63 -26.00 -5.07 4.35
CA LYS A 63 -27.24 -4.27 4.30
C LYS A 63 -27.19 -3.16 5.33
N ILE A 64 -27.77 -2.01 5.00
CA ILE A 64 -27.89 -0.86 5.90
C ILE A 64 -29.37 -0.49 6.04
N GLN A 65 -29.84 -0.35 7.27
CA GLN A 65 -31.19 0.12 7.59
C GLN A 65 -31.07 1.43 8.37
N THR A 66 -31.50 2.53 7.76
CA THR A 66 -31.50 3.87 8.34
C THR A 66 -32.75 4.14 9.18
N ASN A 67 -32.73 5.21 9.96
CA ASN A 67 -33.81 5.60 10.88
C ASN A 67 -34.13 4.52 11.93
N GLN A 68 -33.13 3.72 12.31
CA GLN A 68 -33.19 2.63 13.27
C GLN A 68 -32.35 3.01 14.49
N SER A 69 -32.99 3.28 15.63
CA SER A 69 -32.36 3.80 16.84
C SER A 69 -32.44 2.82 18.00
N LEU A 70 -31.29 2.51 18.59
CA LEU A 70 -31.20 1.81 19.88
C LEU A 70 -31.91 2.64 20.96
N GLY A 71 -32.74 2.01 21.80
CA GLY A 71 -33.56 2.68 22.82
C GLY A 71 -34.97 3.03 22.37
N ARG A 72 -35.15 3.47 21.12
CA ARG A 72 -36.47 3.80 20.56
C ARG A 72 -37.12 2.61 19.86
N ASP A 73 -36.38 1.99 18.95
CA ASP A 73 -36.93 0.99 18.03
C ASP A 73 -36.58 -0.44 18.48
N TYR A 74 -35.43 -0.61 19.15
CA TYR A 74 -34.95 -1.90 19.64
C TYR A 74 -33.99 -1.75 20.84
N THR A 75 -33.78 -2.87 21.52
CA THR A 75 -32.78 -3.10 22.57
C THR A 75 -31.87 -4.28 22.21
N LEU A 76 -30.73 -4.43 22.88
CA LEU A 76 -29.85 -5.61 22.70
C LEU A 76 -30.60 -6.93 22.88
N GLU A 77 -31.40 -7.02 23.94
CA GLU A 77 -32.22 -8.20 24.22
C GLU A 77 -33.27 -8.45 23.14
N SER A 78 -33.91 -7.40 22.59
CA SER A 78 -34.89 -7.57 21.53
C SER A 78 -34.25 -8.09 20.23
N LEU A 79 -33.08 -7.56 19.85
CA LEU A 79 -32.35 -8.02 18.68
C LEU A 79 -31.93 -9.49 18.82
N ARG A 80 -31.51 -9.90 20.02
CA ARG A 80 -31.16 -11.29 20.31
C ARG A 80 -32.38 -12.21 20.33
N ASN A 81 -33.42 -11.83 21.06
CA ASN A 81 -34.52 -12.74 21.41
C ASN A 81 -35.66 -12.74 20.39
N LYS A 82 -35.99 -11.57 19.81
CA LYS A 82 -37.08 -11.41 18.84
C LYS A 82 -36.55 -11.56 17.42
N ASP A 83 -35.53 -10.78 17.06
CA ASP A 83 -35.02 -10.72 15.69
C ASP A 83 -33.97 -11.81 15.38
N LYS A 84 -33.60 -12.59 16.40
CA LYS A 84 -32.72 -13.77 16.29
C LYS A 84 -31.33 -13.47 15.74
N PHE A 85 -30.77 -12.29 16.04
CA PHE A 85 -29.38 -12.01 15.72
C PHE A 85 -28.42 -12.88 16.54
N ASP A 86 -27.43 -13.48 15.86
CA ASP A 86 -26.43 -14.36 16.51
C ASP A 86 -25.34 -13.62 17.27
N CYS A 87 -25.04 -12.40 16.82
CA CYS A 87 -24.01 -11.54 17.39
C CYS A 87 -24.36 -10.06 17.11
N ILE A 88 -23.96 -9.18 18.01
CA ILE A 88 -24.15 -7.74 17.91
C ILE A 88 -22.79 -7.05 18.10
N PHE A 89 -22.52 -6.07 17.24
CA PHE A 89 -21.40 -5.15 17.39
C PHE A 89 -21.94 -3.74 17.62
N LEU A 90 -21.49 -3.11 18.69
CA LEU A 90 -21.81 -1.75 19.11
C LEU A 90 -20.77 -0.78 18.57
N GLY A 91 -21.16 0.07 17.61
CA GLY A 91 -20.29 1.05 16.96
C GLY A 91 -21.00 2.39 16.72
N LEU A 92 -21.91 2.78 17.62
CA LEU A 92 -22.71 4.01 17.53
C LEU A 92 -21.99 5.28 18.02
N GLY A 93 -20.73 5.14 18.47
CA GLY A 93 -19.91 6.24 18.96
C GLY A 93 -20.46 6.90 20.22
N LEU A 94 -20.15 8.19 20.40
CA LEU A 94 -20.64 9.03 21.50
C LEU A 94 -21.61 10.09 20.95
N PRO A 95 -22.93 9.86 21.02
CA PRO A 95 -23.88 10.68 20.26
C PRO A 95 -24.16 12.06 20.88
N GLN A 96 -23.99 12.22 22.20
CA GLN A 96 -24.32 13.46 22.90
C GLN A 96 -23.09 14.33 23.14
N SER A 97 -23.25 15.65 23.23
CA SER A 97 -22.19 16.59 23.59
C SER A 97 -21.96 16.60 25.11
N LYS A 98 -20.71 16.77 25.54
CA LYS A 98 -20.40 17.11 26.94
C LYS A 98 -20.95 18.50 27.27
N PHE A 99 -21.83 18.57 28.26
CA PHE A 99 -22.56 19.77 28.62
C PHE A 99 -22.00 20.45 29.88
N ASN A 100 -22.06 21.78 29.93
CA ASN A 100 -21.70 22.59 31.10
C ASN A 100 -22.92 23.44 31.51
N SER A 101 -23.24 23.45 32.80
CA SER A 101 -24.42 24.11 33.37
C SER A 101 -24.50 25.61 33.10
N ILE A 102 -23.38 26.29 32.83
CA ILE A 102 -23.36 27.72 32.47
C ILE A 102 -24.13 28.02 31.17
N PHE A 103 -24.38 27.01 30.33
CA PHE A 103 -25.11 27.15 29.08
C PHE A 103 -26.58 26.71 29.18
N ASN A 104 -27.09 26.47 30.39
CA ASN A 104 -28.48 26.07 30.60
C ASN A 104 -29.46 27.10 30.01
N GLY A 105 -30.43 26.61 29.25
CA GLY A 105 -31.46 27.42 28.61
C GLY A 105 -31.02 28.16 27.34
N LEU A 106 -29.76 28.01 26.91
CA LEU A 106 -29.27 28.59 25.66
C LEU A 106 -29.44 27.64 24.47
N SER A 107 -29.59 28.23 23.29
CA SER A 107 -29.76 27.52 22.02
C SER A 107 -29.19 28.32 20.85
N ALA A 108 -29.28 27.76 19.63
CA ALA A 108 -28.92 28.45 18.40
C ALA A 108 -29.64 29.79 18.23
N ARG A 109 -30.86 29.96 18.79
CA ARG A 109 -31.60 31.23 18.77
C ARG A 109 -30.90 32.35 19.53
N ASN A 110 -30.16 31.99 20.59
CA ASN A 110 -29.39 32.93 21.39
C ASN A 110 -27.99 33.19 20.82
N GLY A 111 -27.54 32.36 19.87
CA GLY A 111 -26.16 32.34 19.37
C GLY A 111 -25.28 31.24 19.99
N PHE A 112 -25.85 30.33 20.79
CA PHE A 112 -25.11 29.23 21.40
C PHE A 112 -25.25 27.94 20.58
N TYR A 113 -24.15 27.23 20.40
CA TYR A 113 -24.13 25.90 19.80
C TYR A 113 -23.24 24.96 20.63
N THR A 114 -23.57 23.68 20.65
CA THR A 114 -22.55 22.65 20.89
C THR A 114 -21.93 22.23 19.56
N SER A 115 -20.78 21.57 19.58
CA SER A 115 -20.20 20.98 18.37
C SER A 115 -21.14 19.97 17.70
N LYS A 116 -21.94 19.25 18.49
CA LYS A 116 -22.96 18.28 18.04
C LYS A 116 -24.19 18.95 17.40
N ASP A 117 -24.37 20.25 17.58
CA ASP A 117 -25.38 21.03 16.85
C ASP A 117 -24.78 21.69 15.62
N PHE A 118 -23.60 22.32 15.80
CA PHE A 118 -22.99 23.19 14.80
C PHE A 118 -22.42 22.41 13.62
N LEU A 119 -21.54 21.44 13.87
CA LEU A 119 -20.85 20.73 12.79
C LEU A 119 -21.82 19.91 11.92
N PRO A 120 -22.83 19.20 12.48
CA PRO A 120 -23.87 18.56 11.66
C PRO A 120 -24.65 19.53 10.79
N ALA A 121 -24.96 20.74 11.26
CA ALA A 121 -25.61 21.75 10.44
C ALA A 121 -24.71 22.22 9.28
N VAL A 122 -23.42 22.46 9.55
CA VAL A 122 -22.44 22.82 8.51
C VAL A 122 -22.26 21.69 7.50
N SER A 123 -22.14 20.45 7.96
CA SER A 123 -22.00 19.27 7.11
C SER A 123 -23.23 19.09 6.22
N ARG A 124 -24.45 19.16 6.76
CA ARG A 124 -25.70 19.10 5.98
C ARG A 124 -25.76 20.15 4.88
N GLY A 125 -25.33 21.38 5.18
CA GLY A 125 -25.28 22.47 4.20
C GLY A 125 -24.21 22.29 3.12
N SER A 126 -23.03 21.77 3.48
CA SER A 126 -21.85 21.74 2.60
C SER A 126 -21.68 20.46 1.79
N LYS A 127 -22.14 19.33 2.31
CA LYS A 127 -21.93 18.00 1.73
C LYS A 127 -23.11 17.53 0.86
N SER A 128 -23.68 18.41 0.04
CA SER A 128 -24.75 18.11 -0.95
C SER A 128 -25.86 17.13 -0.50
N PHE A 129 -26.16 17.04 0.80
CA PHE A 129 -27.14 16.11 1.35
C PHE A 129 -28.57 16.57 1.05
N GLU A 130 -28.77 17.89 1.05
CA GLU A 130 -30.02 18.59 0.77
C GLU A 130 -29.71 19.89 0.01
N SER A 131 -30.75 20.55 -0.53
CA SER A 131 -30.61 21.89 -1.11
C SER A 131 -29.92 22.85 -0.12
N LYS A 132 -29.20 23.88 -0.62
CA LYS A 132 -28.35 24.85 0.13
C LYS A 132 -29.03 25.63 1.29
N ALA A 133 -30.19 25.21 1.77
CA ALA A 133 -31.12 25.99 2.58
C ALA A 133 -30.74 26.19 4.06
N ASN A 134 -29.83 25.42 4.66
CA ASN A 134 -29.64 25.40 6.13
C ASN A 134 -28.19 25.53 6.63
N PHE A 135 -27.36 26.39 6.03
CA PHE A 135 -26.09 26.78 6.68
C PHE A 135 -26.35 27.67 7.91
N PRO A 136 -25.66 27.44 9.05
CA PRO A 136 -25.60 28.42 10.11
C PRO A 136 -25.10 29.76 9.55
N LYS A 137 -25.83 30.85 9.83
CA LYS A 137 -25.44 32.21 9.44
C LYS A 137 -24.81 32.90 10.62
N LEU A 138 -23.49 32.89 10.68
CA LEU A 138 -22.73 33.56 11.73
C LEU A 138 -22.33 34.97 11.27
N TYR A 139 -22.09 35.84 12.24
CA TYR A 139 -21.61 37.21 12.03
C TYR A 139 -20.84 37.68 13.27
N GLY A 140 -20.03 38.72 13.10
CA GLY A 140 -19.27 39.27 14.22
C GLY A 140 -18.25 38.28 14.79
N HIS A 141 -18.14 38.23 16.12
CA HIS A 141 -17.12 37.44 16.82
C HIS A 141 -17.70 36.14 17.37
N VAL A 142 -17.06 35.02 17.03
CA VAL A 142 -17.38 33.66 17.50
C VAL A 142 -16.31 33.21 18.48
N ILE A 143 -16.74 32.72 19.64
CA ILE A 143 -15.87 32.03 20.60
C ILE A 143 -16.09 30.53 20.45
N VAL A 144 -15.01 29.77 20.26
CA VAL A 144 -15.03 28.30 20.27
C VAL A 144 -14.30 27.82 21.52
N LEU A 145 -14.96 26.95 22.30
CA LEU A 145 -14.44 26.49 23.59
C LEU A 145 -13.90 25.07 23.47
N GLY A 146 -12.59 24.91 23.62
CA GLY A 146 -11.93 23.61 23.54
C GLY A 146 -10.57 23.68 22.85
N ALA A 147 -9.86 22.55 22.87
CA ALA A 147 -8.52 22.42 22.29
C ALA A 147 -8.26 21.01 21.71
N GLY A 148 -9.31 20.31 21.28
CA GLY A 148 -9.19 19.06 20.51
C GLY A 148 -9.68 19.28 19.08
N ASP A 149 -9.59 18.26 18.23
CA ASP A 149 -9.94 18.32 16.80
C ASP A 149 -11.29 19.01 16.55
N THR A 150 -12.32 18.61 17.32
CA THR A 150 -13.66 19.19 17.24
C THR A 150 -13.68 20.72 17.40
N ALA A 151 -12.81 21.29 18.23
CA ALA A 151 -12.74 22.73 18.45
C ALA A 151 -12.14 23.44 17.21
N PHE A 152 -11.09 22.88 16.62
CA PHE A 152 -10.45 23.46 15.45
C PHE A 152 -11.32 23.31 14.18
N ASP A 153 -12.04 22.19 14.06
CA ASP A 153 -13.08 22.02 13.05
C ASP A 153 -14.20 23.06 13.23
N CYS A 154 -14.68 23.28 14.45
CA CYS A 154 -15.69 24.31 14.72
C CYS A 154 -15.17 25.71 14.37
N ALA A 155 -13.90 26.01 14.66
CA ALA A 155 -13.30 27.31 14.40
C ALA A 155 -13.21 27.61 12.90
N THR A 156 -12.65 26.67 12.13
CA THR A 156 -12.51 26.80 10.68
C THR A 156 -13.87 26.76 9.97
N ALA A 157 -14.83 25.99 10.48
CA ALA A 157 -16.19 25.95 9.96
C ALA A 157 -16.97 27.25 10.24
N ALA A 158 -16.73 27.88 11.39
CA ALA A 158 -17.34 29.17 11.73
C ALA A 158 -16.96 30.28 10.72
N ILE A 159 -15.73 30.27 10.22
CA ILE A 159 -15.28 31.19 9.16
C ILE A 159 -16.11 30.99 7.89
N ARG A 160 -16.33 29.75 7.45
CA ARG A 160 -17.19 29.44 6.29
C ARG A 160 -18.64 29.88 6.49
N CYS A 161 -19.10 29.94 7.73
CA CYS A 161 -20.44 30.41 8.08
C CYS A 161 -20.59 31.94 8.17
N GLY A 162 -19.53 32.71 7.89
CA GLY A 162 -19.55 34.18 7.87
C GLY A 162 -19.03 34.88 9.12
N ALA A 163 -18.40 34.15 10.06
CA ALA A 163 -17.76 34.76 11.21
C ALA A 163 -16.70 35.79 10.77
N LYS A 164 -16.71 36.98 11.37
CA LYS A 164 -15.72 38.03 11.10
C LYS A 164 -14.41 37.81 11.86
N ARG A 165 -14.51 37.20 13.04
CA ARG A 165 -13.39 36.84 13.92
C ARG A 165 -13.76 35.55 14.65
N VAL A 166 -12.78 34.68 14.84
CA VAL A 166 -12.94 33.46 15.62
C VAL A 166 -11.83 33.38 16.65
N SER A 167 -12.19 33.20 17.92
CA SER A 167 -11.24 32.94 19.01
C SER A 167 -11.47 31.53 19.57
N VAL A 168 -10.43 30.71 19.54
CA VAL A 168 -10.41 29.39 20.17
C VAL A 168 -9.88 29.56 21.58
N VAL A 169 -10.76 29.37 22.56
CA VAL A 169 -10.48 29.61 23.97
C VAL A 169 -10.36 28.27 24.69
N PHE A 170 -9.29 28.10 25.45
CA PHE A 170 -9.03 26.86 26.17
C PHE A 170 -8.41 27.10 27.54
N ARG A 171 -8.76 26.20 28.46
CA ARG A 171 -8.46 26.35 29.88
C ARG A 171 -7.01 26.03 30.28
N ARG A 172 -6.13 25.69 29.34
CA ARG A 172 -4.73 25.32 29.62
C ARG A 172 -3.79 26.07 28.67
N GLY A 173 -2.49 25.80 28.75
CA GLY A 173 -1.50 26.40 27.85
C GLY A 173 -1.50 25.79 26.44
N PHE A 174 -0.78 26.43 25.53
CA PHE A 174 -0.58 25.95 24.15
C PHE A 174 -0.01 24.53 24.08
N ASN A 175 0.92 24.18 24.99
CA ASN A 175 1.52 22.84 25.08
C ASN A 175 0.51 21.75 25.51
N ASN A 176 -0.71 22.12 25.86
CA ASN A 176 -1.78 21.20 26.26
C ASN A 176 -2.90 21.08 25.22
N ILE A 177 -2.71 21.65 24.02
CA ILE A 177 -3.59 21.39 22.89
C ILE A 177 -3.54 19.89 22.59
N ARG A 178 -4.72 19.28 22.45
CA ARG A 178 -4.88 17.85 22.18
C ARG A 178 -4.88 17.54 20.69
N ALA A 179 -5.32 18.49 19.87
CA ALA A 179 -5.28 18.36 18.43
C ALA A 179 -3.84 18.31 17.93
N VAL A 180 -3.61 17.56 16.86
CA VAL A 180 -2.29 17.46 16.22
C VAL A 180 -1.87 18.81 15.61
N PRO A 181 -0.57 19.14 15.52
CA PRO A 181 -0.11 20.43 15.02
C PRO A 181 -0.67 20.80 13.64
N GLU A 182 -0.86 19.83 12.76
CA GLU A 182 -1.42 20.02 11.42
C GLU A 182 -2.85 20.57 11.47
N GLU A 183 -3.67 20.11 12.43
CA GLU A 183 -5.04 20.57 12.62
C GLU A 183 -5.08 21.99 13.20
N VAL A 184 -4.16 22.29 14.13
CA VAL A 184 -4.03 23.63 14.72
C VAL A 184 -3.57 24.64 13.67
N ASN A 185 -2.64 24.25 12.80
CA ASN A 185 -2.08 25.11 11.75
C ASN A 185 -3.16 25.61 10.77
N LEU A 186 -4.16 24.79 10.43
CA LEU A 186 -5.28 25.22 9.59
C LEU A 186 -6.01 26.43 10.17
N ALA A 187 -6.30 26.41 11.48
CA ALA A 187 -6.96 27.53 12.14
C ALA A 187 -6.05 28.77 12.24
N ILE A 188 -4.74 28.58 12.47
CA ILE A 188 -3.76 29.68 12.52
C ILE A 188 -3.61 30.35 11.15
N GLU A 189 -3.51 29.58 10.07
CA GLU A 189 -3.40 30.09 8.70
C GLU A 189 -4.62 30.94 8.33
N GLU A 190 -5.81 30.51 8.76
CA GLU A 190 -7.08 31.23 8.63
C GLU A 190 -7.31 32.34 9.66
N LYS A 191 -6.28 32.68 10.44
CA LYS A 191 -6.26 33.80 11.39
C LYS A 191 -7.22 33.65 12.57
N CYS A 192 -7.55 32.42 12.98
CA CYS A 192 -8.17 32.20 14.29
C CYS A 192 -7.20 32.61 15.40
N GLU A 193 -7.72 33.28 16.41
CA GLU A 193 -6.95 33.64 17.60
C GLU A 193 -7.00 32.52 18.62
N LEU A 194 -5.85 32.16 19.18
CA LEU A 194 -5.75 31.13 20.21
C LEU A 194 -5.58 31.80 21.57
N MET A 195 -6.52 31.55 22.48
CA MET A 195 -6.58 32.20 23.79
C MET A 195 -6.44 31.14 24.90
N PRO A 196 -5.21 30.89 25.38
CA PRO A 196 -4.96 29.90 26.41
C PRO A 196 -5.38 30.42 27.79
N PHE A 197 -5.34 29.52 28.77
CA PHE A 197 -5.47 29.83 30.20
C PHE A 197 -6.78 30.56 30.59
N MET A 198 -7.89 30.20 29.95
CA MET A 198 -9.20 30.81 30.22
C MET A 198 -10.27 29.75 30.49
N SER A 199 -10.90 29.83 31.66
CA SER A 199 -12.05 28.99 32.03
C SER A 199 -13.35 29.79 31.88
N PRO A 200 -14.33 29.29 31.12
CA PRO A 200 -15.68 29.83 31.09
C PRO A 200 -16.28 30.05 32.47
N HIS A 201 -16.85 31.23 32.73
CA HIS A 201 -17.53 31.53 33.99
C HIS A 201 -18.98 31.99 33.80
N ASN A 202 -19.21 33.01 32.97
CA ASN A 202 -20.53 33.60 32.79
C ASN A 202 -20.79 33.99 31.32
N ILE A 203 -22.06 34.00 30.90
CA ILE A 203 -22.48 34.37 29.55
C ILE A 203 -23.57 35.43 29.63
N ASN A 204 -23.32 36.58 28.99
CA ASN A 204 -24.23 37.71 29.05
C ASN A 204 -25.14 37.71 27.82
N VAL A 205 -26.44 37.74 28.07
CA VAL A 205 -27.49 37.76 27.05
C VAL A 205 -28.30 39.04 27.19
N GLU A 206 -28.41 39.81 26.11
CA GLU A 206 -29.22 41.02 26.03
C GLU A 206 -30.23 40.89 24.89
N SER A 207 -31.49 41.24 25.14
CA SER A 207 -32.58 41.11 24.15
C SER A 207 -32.66 39.72 23.48
N GLY A 208 -32.32 38.66 24.23
CA GLY A 208 -32.33 37.28 23.76
C GLY A 208 -31.07 36.81 23.02
N HIS A 209 -30.07 37.68 22.80
CA HIS A 209 -28.84 37.37 22.07
C HIS A 209 -27.59 37.48 22.95
N ILE A 210 -26.63 36.59 22.75
CA ILE A 210 -25.32 36.66 23.40
C ILE A 210 -24.60 37.94 22.94
N VAL A 211 -24.09 38.71 23.90
CA VAL A 211 -23.30 39.93 23.64
C VAL A 211 -21.86 39.84 24.14
N SER A 212 -21.60 38.95 25.10
CA SER A 212 -20.26 38.69 25.62
C SER A 212 -20.21 37.42 26.47
N MET A 213 -19.00 36.91 26.67
CA MET A 213 -18.69 35.81 27.57
C MET A 213 -17.55 36.21 28.51
N GLU A 214 -17.67 35.83 29.77
CA GLU A 214 -16.73 36.13 30.84
C GLU A 214 -15.97 34.87 31.23
N PHE A 215 -14.67 35.03 31.43
CA PHE A 215 -13.73 33.98 31.75
C PHE A 215 -12.95 34.35 33.01
N TYR A 216 -12.60 33.34 33.78
CA TYR A 216 -11.55 33.44 34.78
C TYR A 216 -10.22 32.95 34.20
N ARG A 217 -9.13 33.61 34.60
CA ARG A 217 -7.79 33.13 34.28
C ARG A 217 -7.57 31.79 34.97
N THR A 218 -6.83 30.91 34.31
CA THR A 218 -6.40 29.64 34.88
C THR A 218 -4.90 29.54 34.87
N GLU A 219 -4.33 28.82 35.82
CA GLU A 219 -2.89 28.57 35.87
C GLU A 219 -2.60 27.15 36.35
N ILE A 220 -1.35 26.75 36.14
CA ILE A 220 -0.82 25.49 36.65
C ILE A 220 0.31 25.90 37.59
N ASP A 221 0.19 25.55 38.88
CA ASP A 221 1.24 25.84 39.86
C ASP A 221 2.46 24.92 39.68
N ASP A 222 3.51 25.16 40.47
CA ASP A 222 4.77 24.39 40.41
C ASP A 222 4.57 22.89 40.71
N ASP A 223 3.48 22.52 41.40
CA ASP A 223 3.11 21.14 41.73
C ASP A 223 2.22 20.49 40.64
N GLY A 224 1.85 21.26 39.62
CA GLY A 224 1.00 20.78 38.52
C GLY A 224 -0.50 20.87 38.80
N HIS A 225 -0.94 21.50 39.89
CA HIS A 225 -2.34 21.69 40.19
C HIS A 225 -2.97 22.76 39.31
N PHE A 226 -4.21 22.48 38.91
CA PHE A 226 -4.99 23.38 38.07
C PHE A 226 -5.77 24.38 38.92
N ILE A 227 -5.42 25.66 38.82
CA ILE A 227 -6.04 26.75 39.59
C ILE A 227 -6.92 27.60 38.67
N VAL A 228 -8.07 28.04 39.19
CA VAL A 228 -8.95 29.02 38.55
C VAL A 228 -8.97 30.26 39.43
N ASP A 229 -8.46 31.38 38.92
CA ASP A 229 -8.37 32.64 39.65
C ASP A 229 -9.59 33.52 39.34
N SER A 230 -10.51 33.61 40.31
CA SER A 230 -11.73 34.42 40.19
C SER A 230 -11.50 35.93 40.27
N GLU A 231 -10.35 36.38 40.78
CA GLU A 231 -10.01 37.81 40.85
C GLU A 231 -9.56 38.32 39.47
N GLN A 232 -8.98 37.44 38.64
CA GLN A 232 -8.56 37.74 37.28
C GLN A 232 -9.64 37.34 36.27
N SER A 233 -10.59 38.25 36.03
CA SER A 233 -11.65 38.06 35.03
C SER A 233 -11.40 38.80 33.71
N ILE A 234 -11.79 38.17 32.60
CA ILE A 234 -11.72 38.73 31.25
C ILE A 234 -13.09 38.62 30.60
N LYS A 235 -13.59 39.75 30.07
CA LYS A 235 -14.85 39.81 29.32
C LYS A 235 -14.58 39.97 27.83
N ILE A 236 -15.00 38.99 27.05
CA ILE A 236 -14.83 38.97 25.59
C ILE A 236 -16.19 39.22 24.93
N LYS A 237 -16.30 40.31 24.16
CA LYS A 237 -17.50 40.60 23.35
C LYS A 237 -17.61 39.57 22.23
N CYS A 238 -18.77 38.93 22.11
CA CYS A 238 -19.04 37.92 21.09
C CYS A 238 -20.54 37.86 20.79
N GLN A 239 -20.88 37.34 19.61
CA GLN A 239 -22.26 37.09 19.18
C GLN A 239 -22.61 35.62 19.27
N PHE A 240 -21.58 34.76 19.17
CA PHE A 240 -21.75 33.33 19.13
C PHE A 240 -20.74 32.62 20.03
N VAL A 241 -21.19 31.54 20.65
CA VAL A 241 -20.36 30.64 21.46
C VAL A 241 -20.61 29.21 21.00
N ILE A 242 -19.53 28.50 20.68
CA ILE A 242 -19.56 27.10 20.27
C ILE A 242 -18.80 26.26 21.31
N SER A 243 -19.51 25.37 22.00
CA SER A 243 -18.91 24.44 22.97
C SER A 243 -18.40 23.17 22.29
N ALA A 244 -17.10 22.93 22.34
CA ALA A 244 -16.42 21.76 21.75
C ALA A 244 -15.66 20.96 22.82
N PHE A 245 -16.31 20.69 23.96
CA PHE A 245 -15.72 19.94 25.08
C PHE A 245 -15.61 18.42 24.85
N GLY A 246 -16.10 17.93 23.70
CA GLY A 246 -16.14 16.53 23.32
C GLY A 246 -17.52 15.93 23.52
N SER A 247 -17.57 14.60 23.46
CA SER A 247 -18.82 13.84 23.38
C SER A 247 -18.94 12.85 24.54
N SER A 248 -20.15 12.38 24.81
CA SER A 248 -20.46 11.43 25.87
C SER A 248 -21.68 10.57 25.49
N LEU A 249 -21.90 9.52 26.27
CA LEU A 249 -23.13 8.74 26.25
C LEU A 249 -23.96 9.12 27.49
N THR A 250 -25.06 9.85 27.29
CA THR A 250 -25.90 10.33 28.41
C THR A 250 -27.39 10.06 28.23
N ASP A 251 -27.80 9.55 27.07
CA ASP A 251 -29.20 9.22 26.78
C ASP A 251 -29.67 8.02 27.63
N PRO A 252 -30.63 8.21 28.56
CA PRO A 252 -31.07 7.14 29.45
C PRO A 252 -31.70 5.96 28.72
N ASP A 253 -32.39 6.21 27.60
CA ASP A 253 -33.07 5.15 26.84
C ASP A 253 -32.05 4.28 26.10
N VAL A 254 -30.99 4.90 25.55
CA VAL A 254 -29.88 4.17 24.94
C VAL A 254 -29.13 3.34 25.98
N ILE A 255 -28.80 3.92 27.13
CA ILE A 255 -28.10 3.20 28.22
C ILE A 255 -28.94 2.02 28.71
N LYS A 256 -30.25 2.23 28.94
CA LYS A 256 -31.17 1.17 29.35
C LYS A 256 -31.29 0.07 28.29
N ALA A 257 -31.30 0.42 27.01
CA ALA A 257 -31.39 -0.54 25.91
C ALA A 257 -30.13 -1.40 25.72
N MET A 258 -29.00 -1.03 26.33
CA MET A 258 -27.78 -1.83 26.37
C MET A 258 -27.71 -2.80 27.55
N HIS A 259 -28.65 -2.76 28.50
CA HIS A 259 -28.69 -3.75 29.58
C HIS A 259 -28.73 -5.20 29.04
N PRO A 260 -28.00 -6.18 29.63
CA PRO A 260 -27.19 -6.15 30.86
C PRO A 260 -25.69 -5.87 30.65
N LEU A 261 -25.31 -5.06 29.67
CA LEU A 261 -23.92 -4.68 29.41
C LEU A 261 -23.32 -3.96 30.63
N LYS A 262 -22.14 -4.41 31.08
CA LYS A 262 -21.41 -3.77 32.18
C LYS A 262 -20.75 -2.49 31.69
N MET A 263 -20.95 -1.42 32.44
CA MET A 263 -20.41 -0.10 32.16
C MET A 263 -19.30 0.24 33.17
N ASN A 264 -18.32 1.03 32.75
CA ASN A 264 -17.31 1.59 33.61
C ASN A 264 -17.93 2.74 34.44
N GLU A 265 -17.85 2.65 35.76
CA GLU A 265 -18.46 3.64 36.67
C GLU A 265 -17.86 5.05 36.52
N LYS A 266 -16.60 5.16 36.11
CA LYS A 266 -15.91 6.46 35.96
C LYS A 266 -16.23 7.13 34.63
N THR A 267 -16.26 6.36 33.55
CA THR A 267 -16.42 6.92 32.19
C THR A 267 -17.86 6.87 31.70
N GLY A 268 -18.70 6.00 32.26
CA GLY A 268 -20.06 5.75 31.78
C GLY A 268 -20.12 5.00 30.44
N LEU A 269 -19.02 4.34 30.04
CA LEU A 269 -18.89 3.61 28.76
C LEU A 269 -18.84 2.09 28.98
N PRO A 270 -19.18 1.26 27.97
CA PRO A 270 -19.06 -0.20 28.08
C PRO A 270 -17.66 -0.67 28.48
N LEU A 271 -17.60 -1.70 29.34
CA LEU A 271 -16.35 -2.41 29.60
C LEU A 271 -16.06 -3.39 28.47
N VAL A 272 -14.89 -3.23 27.85
CA VAL A 272 -14.42 -4.08 26.75
C VAL A 272 -13.06 -4.69 27.06
N ASN A 273 -12.79 -5.88 26.53
CA ASN A 273 -11.43 -6.40 26.43
C ASN A 273 -10.75 -5.78 25.21
N VAL A 274 -9.63 -5.08 25.42
CA VAL A 274 -8.91 -4.34 24.36
C VAL A 274 -8.17 -5.25 23.36
N ASP A 275 -7.98 -6.52 23.69
CA ASP A 275 -7.31 -7.46 22.78
C ASP A 275 -8.27 -8.05 21.73
N ASP A 276 -9.56 -8.15 22.06
CA ASP A 276 -10.55 -8.87 21.24
C ASP A 276 -11.87 -8.13 21.03
N MET A 277 -12.04 -6.95 21.64
CA MET A 277 -13.23 -6.09 21.62
C MET A 277 -14.50 -6.72 22.22
N SER A 278 -14.36 -7.82 22.96
CA SER A 278 -15.48 -8.50 23.62
C SER A 278 -15.99 -7.73 24.83
N THR A 279 -17.26 -7.92 25.14
CA THR A 279 -17.90 -7.39 26.35
C THR A 279 -18.15 -8.50 27.38
N ASN A 280 -18.81 -8.19 28.48
CA ASN A 280 -19.26 -9.22 29.44
C ASN A 280 -20.37 -10.14 28.89
N ILE A 281 -20.90 -9.86 27.70
CA ILE A 281 -21.93 -10.68 27.04
C ILE A 281 -21.28 -11.31 25.81
N GLU A 282 -21.23 -12.64 25.76
CA GLU A 282 -20.51 -13.40 24.73
C GLU A 282 -20.89 -13.09 23.26
N TRP A 283 -22.15 -12.68 23.02
CA TRP A 283 -22.64 -12.31 21.69
C TRP A 283 -22.62 -10.80 21.42
N VAL A 284 -22.02 -9.99 22.31
CA VAL A 284 -21.92 -8.54 22.16
C VAL A 284 -20.46 -8.09 22.18
N TYR A 285 -20.10 -7.35 21.14
CA TYR A 285 -18.79 -6.71 20.97
C TYR A 285 -18.98 -5.20 20.85
N CYS A 286 -17.94 -4.43 21.16
CA CYS A 286 -18.01 -2.96 21.13
C CYS A 286 -16.68 -2.37 20.68
N GLY A 287 -16.72 -1.35 19.82
CA GLY A 287 -15.54 -0.70 19.28
C GLY A 287 -15.80 0.76 18.86
N GLY A 288 -14.73 1.48 18.51
CA GLY A 288 -14.77 2.91 18.22
C GLY A 288 -14.95 3.76 19.48
N ASP A 289 -15.40 5.01 19.33
CA ASP A 289 -15.50 5.96 20.45
C ASP A 289 -16.31 5.44 21.64
N LEU A 290 -17.32 4.57 21.38
CA LEU A 290 -18.14 3.99 22.43
C LEU A 290 -17.32 3.09 23.36
N ALA A 291 -16.31 2.39 22.85
CA ALA A 291 -15.43 1.55 23.67
C ALA A 291 -14.53 2.38 24.60
N GLY A 292 -14.35 3.68 24.32
CA GLY A 292 -13.57 4.59 25.16
C GLY A 292 -12.06 4.37 25.12
N VAL A 293 -11.57 3.62 24.12
CA VAL A 293 -10.13 3.31 23.94
C VAL A 293 -9.55 3.88 22.65
N SER A 294 -10.42 4.37 21.75
CA SER A 294 -10.07 4.93 20.44
C SER A 294 -10.40 6.41 20.41
N GLU A 295 -9.49 7.22 19.84
CA GLU A 295 -9.68 8.66 19.70
C GLU A 295 -9.68 9.11 18.22
N THR A 296 -9.33 8.21 17.30
CA THR A 296 -9.21 8.51 15.87
C THR A 296 -10.05 7.57 14.98
N THR A 297 -10.30 8.00 13.74
CA THR A 297 -11.01 7.17 12.74
C THR A 297 -10.28 5.86 12.47
N VAL A 298 -8.93 5.87 12.41
CA VAL A 298 -8.14 4.67 12.11
C VAL A 298 -8.17 3.66 13.27
N GLU A 299 -8.17 4.12 14.51
CA GLU A 299 -8.33 3.26 15.69
C GLU A 299 -9.73 2.66 15.72
N ALA A 300 -10.77 3.45 15.46
CA ALA A 300 -12.13 2.93 15.36
C ALA A 300 -12.28 1.86 14.26
N VAL A 301 -11.66 2.07 13.10
CA VAL A 301 -11.57 1.05 12.03
C VAL A 301 -10.85 -0.20 12.53
N ASN A 302 -9.75 -0.04 13.29
CA ASN A 302 -9.00 -1.17 13.84
C ASN A 302 -9.83 -1.95 14.88
N ASP A 303 -10.59 -1.28 15.75
CA ASP A 303 -11.49 -1.95 16.70
C ASP A 303 -12.50 -2.84 15.96
N GLY A 304 -13.12 -2.30 14.90
CA GLY A 304 -14.04 -3.08 14.06
C GLY A 304 -13.35 -4.28 13.42
N LYS A 305 -12.12 -4.11 12.94
CA LYS A 305 -11.30 -5.18 12.34
C LYS A 305 -10.94 -6.27 13.34
N THR A 306 -10.52 -5.88 14.54
CA THR A 306 -10.20 -6.79 15.65
C THR A 306 -11.44 -7.56 16.09
N ALA A 307 -12.55 -6.85 16.31
CA ALA A 307 -13.84 -7.44 16.67
C ALA A 307 -14.31 -8.46 15.62
N ALA A 308 -14.12 -8.19 14.31
CA ALA A 308 -14.55 -9.12 13.26
C ALA A 308 -13.90 -10.51 13.39
N TRP A 309 -12.62 -10.59 13.76
CA TRP A 309 -11.97 -11.88 14.00
C TRP A 309 -12.51 -12.59 15.26
N SER A 310 -12.74 -11.83 16.33
CA SER A 310 -13.30 -12.37 17.58
C SER A 310 -14.74 -12.86 17.40
N ILE A 311 -15.57 -12.09 16.70
CA ILE A 311 -16.93 -12.46 16.30
C ILE A 311 -16.89 -13.72 15.44
N HIS A 312 -15.98 -13.80 14.48
CA HIS A 312 -15.80 -14.99 13.65
C HIS A 312 -15.49 -16.23 14.49
N ARG A 313 -14.53 -16.13 15.42
CA ARG A 313 -14.20 -17.21 16.36
C ARG A 313 -15.42 -17.64 17.18
N TYR A 314 -16.15 -16.68 17.74
CA TYR A 314 -17.35 -16.95 18.53
C TYR A 314 -18.43 -17.68 17.72
N LEU A 315 -18.74 -17.17 16.52
CA LEU A 315 -19.76 -17.74 15.66
C LEU A 315 -19.37 -19.14 15.16
N GLN A 316 -18.09 -19.35 14.78
CA GLN A 316 -17.62 -20.67 14.34
C GLN A 316 -17.60 -21.69 15.48
N ALA A 317 -17.22 -21.28 16.69
CA ALA A 317 -17.24 -22.15 17.86
C ALA A 317 -18.65 -22.68 18.18
N LYS A 318 -19.72 -21.89 17.96
CA LYS A 318 -21.11 -22.37 18.07
C LYS A 318 -21.46 -23.51 17.12
N HIS A 319 -20.73 -23.65 16.03
CA HIS A 319 -20.87 -24.71 15.05
C HIS A 319 -19.79 -25.79 15.16
N ASN A 320 -19.06 -25.83 16.30
CA ASN A 320 -17.96 -26.76 16.56
C ASN A 320 -16.79 -26.65 15.55
N ASN A 321 -16.62 -25.48 14.95
CA ASN A 321 -15.49 -25.19 14.06
C ASN A 321 -14.41 -24.40 14.83
N ASP A 322 -13.22 -24.97 14.96
CA ASP A 322 -12.06 -24.26 15.51
C ASP A 322 -11.26 -23.60 14.37
N VAL A 323 -11.23 -22.27 14.39
CA VAL A 323 -10.50 -21.44 13.42
C VAL A 323 -9.13 -20.98 13.94
N GLY A 324 -8.74 -21.44 15.13
CA GLY A 324 -7.48 -21.13 15.78
C GLY A 324 -7.40 -19.72 16.37
N SER A 325 -6.27 -19.43 17.01
CA SER A 325 -6.00 -18.13 17.65
C SER A 325 -5.33 -17.12 16.72
N ILE A 326 -4.59 -17.59 15.71
CA ILE A 326 -3.84 -16.72 14.78
C ILE A 326 -4.82 -16.09 13.78
N PRO A 327 -4.98 -14.74 13.76
CA PRO A 327 -5.91 -14.07 12.85
C PRO A 327 -5.57 -14.29 11.37
N ARG A 328 -6.59 -14.68 10.59
CA ARG A 328 -6.49 -14.89 9.14
C ARG A 328 -7.57 -14.11 8.40
N LEU A 329 -7.58 -12.79 8.58
CA LEU A 329 -8.53 -11.91 7.90
C LEU A 329 -8.24 -11.84 6.39
N PRO A 330 -9.23 -12.07 5.51
CA PRO A 330 -9.01 -12.00 4.07
C PRO A 330 -8.63 -10.59 3.58
N ARG A 331 -7.87 -10.55 2.48
CA ARG A 331 -7.48 -9.31 1.80
C ARG A 331 -8.68 -8.67 1.10
N MET A 332 -8.47 -7.49 0.52
CA MET A 332 -9.40 -6.89 -0.43
C MET A 332 -9.18 -7.53 -1.80
N TYR A 333 -10.28 -7.80 -2.52
CA TYR A 333 -10.27 -8.33 -3.87
C TYR A 333 -11.21 -7.52 -4.76
N THR A 334 -10.90 -7.50 -6.05
CA THR A 334 -11.69 -6.85 -7.11
C THR A 334 -11.69 -7.76 -8.35
N PRO A 335 -12.49 -7.47 -9.39
CA PRO A 335 -12.41 -8.20 -10.65
C PRO A 335 -11.02 -8.19 -11.32
N ILE A 336 -10.17 -7.20 -11.00
CA ILE A 336 -8.79 -7.13 -11.49
C ILE A 336 -7.99 -8.37 -11.04
N ASP A 337 -8.21 -8.85 -9.82
CA ASP A 337 -7.45 -9.97 -9.27
C ASP A 337 -7.70 -11.29 -10.02
N LEU A 338 -8.80 -11.38 -10.77
CA LEU A 338 -9.18 -12.54 -11.59
C LEU A 338 -8.54 -12.53 -12.98
N VAL A 339 -7.89 -11.43 -13.40
CA VAL A 339 -7.25 -11.36 -14.71
C VAL A 339 -6.13 -12.41 -14.80
N ASP A 340 -6.20 -13.24 -15.84
CA ASP A 340 -5.15 -14.20 -16.15
C ASP A 340 -3.97 -13.49 -16.82
N ILE A 341 -2.79 -13.68 -16.26
CA ILE A 341 -1.52 -13.15 -16.77
C ILE A 341 -0.52 -14.27 -17.07
N SER A 342 -0.96 -15.53 -17.07
CA SER A 342 -0.12 -16.66 -17.41
C SER A 342 0.11 -16.73 -18.93
N ILE A 343 1.23 -17.34 -19.33
CA ILE A 343 1.69 -17.36 -20.73
C ILE A 343 2.40 -18.66 -21.05
N ASP A 344 2.20 -19.18 -22.26
CA ASP A 344 2.92 -20.35 -22.76
C ASP A 344 4.12 -19.94 -23.60
N ILE A 345 5.30 -20.45 -23.25
CA ILE A 345 6.56 -20.13 -23.92
C ILE A 345 7.28 -21.44 -24.24
N CYS A 346 7.49 -21.72 -25.53
CA CYS A 346 8.16 -22.94 -25.99
C CYS A 346 7.56 -24.24 -25.42
N GLY A 347 6.24 -24.29 -25.22
CA GLY A 347 5.53 -25.44 -24.66
C GLY A 347 5.55 -25.54 -23.12
N ILE A 348 6.03 -24.52 -22.43
CA ILE A 348 6.05 -24.43 -20.96
C ILE A 348 5.07 -23.36 -20.51
N ARG A 349 4.17 -23.68 -19.56
CA ARG A 349 3.23 -22.72 -18.96
C ARG A 349 3.91 -21.94 -17.84
N PHE A 350 3.93 -20.63 -17.95
CA PHE A 350 4.41 -19.72 -16.91
C PHE A 350 3.22 -19.11 -16.17
N PRO A 351 3.12 -19.20 -14.83
CA PRO A 351 2.01 -18.63 -14.07
C PRO A 351 1.87 -17.09 -14.21
N ASN A 352 2.95 -16.40 -14.55
CA ASN A 352 3.01 -14.99 -14.90
C ASN A 352 4.30 -14.74 -15.70
N PRO A 353 4.48 -13.60 -16.41
CA PRO A 353 5.63 -13.41 -17.30
C PRO A 353 6.90 -12.95 -16.57
N PHE A 354 6.90 -12.84 -15.23
CA PHE A 354 7.99 -12.24 -14.47
C PHE A 354 8.91 -13.28 -13.83
N GLY A 355 10.21 -13.11 -14.00
CA GLY A 355 11.21 -14.01 -13.44
C GLY A 355 12.51 -13.34 -13.04
N LEU A 356 13.28 -14.00 -12.18
CA LEU A 356 14.58 -13.49 -11.74
C LEU A 356 15.66 -13.79 -12.78
N ALA A 357 16.36 -12.75 -13.24
CA ALA A 357 17.51 -12.88 -14.12
C ALA A 357 18.66 -13.65 -13.46
N SER A 358 19.54 -14.27 -14.26
CA SER A 358 20.81 -14.83 -13.79
C SER A 358 21.74 -13.70 -13.33
N ALA A 359 21.73 -13.41 -12.02
CA ALA A 359 22.21 -12.15 -11.45
C ALA A 359 22.41 -12.28 -9.91
N PRO A 360 22.84 -11.23 -9.19
CA PRO A 360 22.97 -11.28 -7.73
C PRO A 360 21.70 -11.76 -6.98
N PRO A 361 20.46 -11.43 -7.39
CA PRO A 361 19.23 -11.97 -6.77
C PRO A 361 19.09 -13.50 -6.83
N THR A 362 19.87 -14.19 -7.66
CA THR A 362 19.86 -15.65 -7.79
C THR A 362 21.21 -16.27 -7.41
N THR A 363 21.96 -15.64 -6.50
CA THR A 363 23.27 -16.12 -6.03
C THR A 363 23.22 -17.51 -5.35
N THR A 364 22.07 -17.90 -4.78
CA THR A 364 21.89 -19.21 -4.11
C THR A 364 20.54 -19.83 -4.41
N GLY A 365 20.42 -21.16 -4.34
CA GLY A 365 19.13 -21.86 -4.47
C GLY A 365 18.11 -21.44 -3.40
N ALA A 366 18.56 -21.11 -2.19
CA ALA A 366 17.69 -20.62 -1.11
C ALA A 366 17.08 -19.23 -1.42
N MET A 367 17.75 -18.39 -2.20
CA MET A 367 17.19 -17.12 -2.68
C MET A 367 16.07 -17.37 -3.69
N ILE A 368 16.30 -18.28 -4.65
CA ILE A 368 15.28 -18.67 -5.63
C ILE A 368 14.04 -19.26 -4.94
N ARG A 369 14.23 -20.14 -3.94
CA ARG A 369 13.12 -20.65 -3.12
C ARG A 369 12.26 -19.54 -2.52
N ARG A 370 12.87 -18.53 -1.91
CA ARG A 370 12.14 -17.40 -1.32
C ARG A 370 11.44 -16.55 -2.38
N ALA A 371 12.03 -16.43 -3.58
CA ALA A 371 11.39 -15.75 -4.70
C ALA A 371 10.13 -16.50 -5.17
N PHE A 372 10.19 -17.83 -5.29
CA PHE A 372 9.00 -18.63 -5.63
C PHE A 372 7.92 -18.53 -4.55
N GLN A 373 8.29 -18.58 -3.27
CA GLN A 373 7.35 -18.33 -2.17
C GLN A 373 6.71 -16.94 -2.23
N ALA A 374 7.42 -15.93 -2.76
CA ALA A 374 6.89 -14.59 -2.96
C ALA A 374 5.98 -14.46 -4.19
N GLY A 375 6.00 -15.42 -5.14
CA GLY A 375 5.12 -15.45 -6.31
C GLY A 375 5.82 -15.29 -7.67
N TRP A 376 7.15 -15.31 -7.74
CA TRP A 376 7.88 -15.26 -9.01
C TRP A 376 7.62 -16.52 -9.85
N ALA A 377 7.19 -16.38 -11.10
CA ALA A 377 6.86 -17.53 -11.94
C ALA A 377 8.08 -18.36 -12.33
N PHE A 378 9.20 -17.69 -12.60
CA PHE A 378 10.43 -18.35 -13.01
C PHE A 378 11.67 -17.71 -12.44
N ALA A 379 12.77 -18.45 -12.43
CA ALA A 379 14.06 -17.94 -12.03
C ALA A 379 15.17 -18.62 -12.82
N LEU A 380 16.21 -17.84 -13.09
CA LEU A 380 17.45 -18.38 -13.62
C LEU A 380 18.44 -18.66 -12.49
N THR A 381 19.12 -19.80 -12.57
CA THR A 381 20.31 -20.00 -11.74
C THR A 381 21.33 -18.92 -12.06
N LYS A 382 22.15 -18.50 -11.08
CA LYS A 382 23.38 -17.77 -11.43
C LYS A 382 24.18 -18.66 -12.38
N THR A 383 24.72 -18.08 -13.45
CA THR A 383 25.46 -18.82 -14.47
C THR A 383 26.52 -19.70 -13.80
N PHE A 384 26.56 -20.99 -14.12
CA PHE A 384 27.59 -21.90 -13.62
C PHE A 384 28.29 -22.63 -14.76
N GLY A 385 29.50 -23.11 -14.49
CA GLY A 385 30.32 -23.87 -15.42
C GLY A 385 30.83 -25.16 -14.78
N LEU A 386 31.63 -25.92 -15.54
CA LEU A 386 32.31 -27.10 -15.04
C LEU A 386 33.35 -26.74 -13.97
N ASP A 387 33.72 -27.71 -13.13
CA ASP A 387 34.65 -27.48 -12.02
C ASP A 387 36.03 -26.98 -12.49
N LYS A 388 36.45 -27.36 -13.71
CA LYS A 388 37.69 -26.87 -14.34
C LYS A 388 37.66 -25.38 -14.72
N ASP A 389 36.48 -24.77 -14.76
CA ASP A 389 36.25 -23.37 -15.11
C ASP A 389 35.80 -22.54 -13.90
N LEU A 390 35.99 -23.05 -12.67
CA LEU A 390 35.70 -22.32 -11.44
C LEU A 390 36.40 -20.96 -11.42
N VAL A 391 35.67 -19.98 -10.88
CA VAL A 391 36.10 -18.58 -10.78
C VAL A 391 36.13 -18.14 -9.33
N THR A 392 36.88 -17.06 -9.08
CA THR A 392 36.87 -16.36 -7.80
C THR A 392 36.55 -14.90 -8.07
N ASN A 393 35.52 -14.38 -7.40
CA ASN A 393 35.14 -12.98 -7.53
C ASN A 393 36.12 -12.07 -6.79
N VAL A 394 36.25 -10.84 -7.27
CA VAL A 394 36.96 -9.77 -6.57
C VAL A 394 36.00 -8.94 -5.71
N SER A 395 36.55 -8.05 -4.88
CA SER A 395 35.77 -7.07 -4.11
C SER A 395 36.54 -5.76 -3.94
N PRO A 396 35.86 -4.59 -3.99
CA PRO A 396 34.44 -4.38 -4.32
C PRO A 396 34.12 -4.69 -5.80
N ARG A 397 32.88 -5.11 -6.09
CA ARG A 397 32.51 -5.57 -7.43
C ARG A 397 31.13 -5.16 -7.94
N ILE A 398 30.25 -4.65 -7.11
CA ILE A 398 28.96 -4.09 -7.51
C ILE A 398 28.87 -2.71 -6.88
N ILE A 399 28.56 -1.71 -7.70
CA ILE A 399 28.46 -0.31 -7.27
C ILE A 399 27.18 0.32 -7.81
N ARG A 400 26.73 1.37 -7.14
CA ARG A 400 25.67 2.25 -7.68
C ARG A 400 26.10 2.90 -8.99
N GLY A 401 25.11 3.19 -9.82
CA GLY A 401 25.28 4.01 -11.01
C GLY A 401 25.49 5.49 -10.69
N SER A 402 26.16 6.21 -11.58
CA SER A 402 26.29 7.67 -11.61
C SER A 402 25.35 8.33 -12.64
N THR A 403 24.50 7.53 -13.29
CA THR A 403 23.67 7.91 -14.44
C THR A 403 22.50 8.84 -14.09
N SER A 404 22.22 9.04 -12.80
CA SER A 404 21.21 9.99 -12.31
C SER A 404 21.79 10.88 -11.19
N ASN A 405 23.01 11.38 -11.38
CA ASN A 405 23.72 12.25 -10.44
C ASN A 405 23.97 11.60 -9.05
N HIS A 406 24.10 12.43 -8.02
CA HIS A 406 24.40 12.06 -6.64
C HIS A 406 23.14 11.64 -5.83
N LEU A 407 22.21 10.92 -6.47
CA LEU A 407 21.02 10.37 -5.80
C LEU A 407 21.33 9.02 -5.16
N TYR A 408 21.38 8.95 -3.83
CA TYR A 408 21.59 7.72 -3.05
C TYR A 408 20.26 7.18 -2.50
N GLY A 409 20.26 5.91 -2.07
CA GLY A 409 19.07 5.26 -1.51
C GLY A 409 18.23 4.57 -2.59
N PRO A 410 16.88 4.65 -2.52
CA PRO A 410 16.00 3.92 -3.43
C PRO A 410 16.08 4.47 -4.87
N HIS A 411 15.53 3.71 -5.81
CA HIS A 411 15.39 4.11 -7.22
C HIS A 411 16.73 4.42 -7.92
N LEU A 412 17.76 3.63 -7.66
CA LEU A 412 19.01 3.77 -8.40
C LEU A 412 18.76 3.46 -9.88
N SER A 413 19.08 4.42 -10.73
CA SER A 413 18.91 4.35 -12.19
C SER A 413 19.76 3.27 -12.85
N SER A 414 20.93 2.97 -12.29
CA SER A 414 21.75 1.84 -12.71
C SER A 414 22.62 1.28 -11.60
N PHE A 415 23.22 0.13 -11.89
CA PHE A 415 24.35 -0.44 -11.18
C PHE A 415 25.44 -0.78 -12.19
N LEU A 416 26.70 -0.76 -11.75
CA LEU A 416 27.79 -1.38 -12.49
C LEU A 416 28.34 -2.55 -11.69
N ASN A 417 28.60 -3.66 -12.37
CA ASN A 417 29.25 -4.82 -11.78
C ASN A 417 30.46 -5.31 -12.58
N ILE A 418 31.45 -5.82 -11.87
CA ILE A 418 32.57 -6.63 -12.39
C ILE A 418 32.52 -8.05 -11.79
N GLU A 419 31.30 -8.56 -11.58
CA GLU A 419 31.03 -9.86 -10.96
C GLU A 419 30.98 -10.97 -12.00
N LEU A 420 31.77 -12.02 -11.82
CA LEU A 420 31.86 -13.16 -12.73
C LEU A 420 30.63 -14.09 -12.66
N ILE A 421 30.75 -15.29 -13.23
CA ILE A 421 29.81 -16.38 -13.03
C ILE A 421 29.78 -16.85 -11.56
N SER A 422 28.93 -17.81 -11.24
CA SER A 422 28.83 -18.42 -9.91
C SER A 422 30.17 -18.97 -9.43
N GLU A 423 30.52 -18.67 -8.18
CA GLU A 423 31.62 -19.33 -7.45
C GLU A 423 31.22 -20.71 -6.90
N LYS A 424 29.92 -21.06 -6.97
CA LYS A 424 29.39 -22.37 -6.60
C LYS A 424 29.45 -23.31 -7.79
N THR A 425 29.78 -24.58 -7.50
CA THR A 425 30.00 -25.65 -8.48
C THR A 425 28.75 -26.05 -9.26
N ALA A 426 28.93 -26.72 -10.39
CA ALA A 426 27.83 -27.32 -11.13
C ALA A 426 27.02 -28.32 -10.28
N THR A 427 27.70 -29.13 -9.46
CA THR A 427 27.06 -30.08 -8.53
C THR A 427 26.12 -29.39 -7.54
N TYR A 428 26.53 -28.25 -6.99
CA TYR A 428 25.66 -27.44 -6.13
C TYR A 428 24.38 -27.03 -6.87
N TRP A 429 24.53 -26.48 -8.08
CA TRP A 429 23.39 -25.97 -8.85
C TRP A 429 22.46 -27.08 -9.32
N CYS A 430 23.00 -28.21 -9.80
CA CYS A 430 22.20 -29.37 -10.19
C CYS A 430 21.35 -29.86 -9.01
N ARG A 431 21.95 -29.99 -7.82
CA ARG A 431 21.21 -30.34 -6.61
C ARG A 431 20.10 -29.33 -6.29
N CYS A 432 20.41 -28.03 -6.35
CA CYS A 432 19.41 -26.99 -6.10
C CYS A 432 18.27 -27.01 -7.12
N ILE A 433 18.55 -27.25 -8.41
CA ILE A 433 17.54 -27.38 -9.46
C ILE A 433 16.57 -28.52 -9.10
N SER A 434 17.10 -29.71 -8.79
CA SER A 434 16.27 -30.86 -8.42
C SER A 434 15.42 -30.59 -7.16
N GLU A 435 16.00 -29.97 -6.13
CA GLU A 435 15.28 -29.61 -4.90
C GLU A 435 14.19 -28.56 -5.15
N LEU A 436 14.45 -27.56 -5.99
CA LEU A 436 13.49 -26.51 -6.32
C LEU A 436 12.34 -27.04 -7.16
N LYS A 437 12.61 -27.89 -8.16
CA LYS A 437 11.56 -28.47 -9.00
C LYS A 437 10.69 -29.47 -8.26
N ARG A 438 11.26 -30.22 -7.30
CA ARG A 438 10.46 -31.08 -6.41
C ARG A 438 9.49 -30.25 -5.56
N ASP A 439 9.94 -29.13 -5.03
CA ASP A 439 9.16 -28.34 -4.07
C ASP A 439 8.24 -27.31 -4.76
N PHE A 440 8.55 -26.93 -6.00
CA PHE A 440 7.84 -25.94 -6.81
C PHE A 440 7.66 -26.43 -8.26
N PRO A 441 6.82 -27.46 -8.49
CA PRO A 441 6.68 -28.08 -9.82
C PRO A 441 6.17 -27.12 -10.89
N GLU A 442 5.28 -26.18 -10.51
CA GLU A 442 4.67 -25.18 -11.40
C GLU A 442 5.58 -23.98 -11.69
N ASN A 443 6.65 -23.78 -10.91
CA ASN A 443 7.58 -22.68 -11.13
C ASN A 443 8.71 -23.12 -12.08
N ILE A 444 9.09 -22.23 -12.98
CA ILE A 444 10.04 -22.57 -14.05
C ILE A 444 11.47 -22.25 -13.61
N ILE A 445 12.35 -23.24 -13.71
CA ILE A 445 13.79 -23.11 -13.47
C ILE A 445 14.52 -23.19 -14.80
N ILE A 446 15.18 -22.10 -15.17
CA ILE A 446 16.04 -22.05 -16.36
C ILE A 446 17.50 -22.10 -15.90
N ALA A 447 18.21 -23.17 -16.24
CA ALA A 447 19.62 -23.30 -15.86
C ALA A 447 20.48 -22.41 -16.77
N SER A 448 21.09 -21.38 -16.17
CA SER A 448 22.06 -20.54 -16.88
C SER A 448 23.43 -21.22 -16.85
N ILE A 449 23.97 -21.56 -18.02
CA ILE A 449 25.21 -22.33 -18.14
C ILE A 449 26.23 -21.64 -19.05
N MET A 450 27.51 -21.88 -18.81
CA MET A 450 28.60 -21.35 -19.61
C MET A 450 29.82 -22.27 -19.63
N ALA A 451 30.40 -22.47 -20.81
CA ALA A 451 31.64 -23.19 -21.02
C ALA A 451 32.55 -22.47 -22.01
N LYS A 452 33.80 -22.94 -22.14
CA LYS A 452 34.72 -22.55 -23.23
C LYS A 452 34.13 -22.91 -24.60
N TYR A 453 34.70 -22.36 -25.67
CA TYR A 453 34.36 -22.79 -27.03
C TYR A 453 34.90 -24.21 -27.30
N ASN A 454 34.26 -25.19 -26.67
CA ASN A 454 34.58 -26.59 -26.71
C ASN A 454 33.26 -27.38 -26.69
N GLN A 455 33.07 -28.21 -27.71
CA GLN A 455 31.83 -28.95 -27.91
C GLN A 455 31.51 -29.89 -26.75
N ASP A 456 32.49 -30.65 -26.27
CA ASP A 456 32.30 -31.65 -25.21
C ASP A 456 31.86 -30.98 -23.91
N ASP A 457 32.45 -29.83 -23.57
CA ASP A 457 32.14 -29.09 -22.35
C ASP A 457 30.69 -28.57 -22.34
N TRP A 458 30.24 -28.03 -23.48
CA TRP A 458 28.84 -27.59 -23.62
C TRP A 458 27.87 -28.76 -23.54
N ILE A 459 28.20 -29.91 -24.15
CA ILE A 459 27.37 -31.12 -24.10
C ILE A 459 27.31 -31.67 -22.67
N GLU A 460 28.44 -31.77 -21.97
CA GLU A 460 28.52 -32.25 -20.59
C GLU A 460 27.65 -31.39 -19.66
N LEU A 461 27.85 -30.08 -19.67
CA LEU A 461 27.12 -29.16 -18.80
C LEU A 461 25.62 -29.12 -19.12
N THR A 462 25.25 -29.26 -20.39
CA THR A 462 23.86 -29.39 -20.86
C THR A 462 23.19 -30.63 -20.31
N ARG A 463 23.87 -31.78 -20.34
CA ARG A 463 23.36 -33.04 -19.78
C ARG A 463 23.17 -32.93 -18.28
N MET A 464 24.15 -32.41 -17.55
CA MET A 464 24.05 -32.20 -16.10
C MET A 464 22.81 -31.36 -15.73
N ALA A 465 22.60 -30.23 -16.40
CA ALA A 465 21.45 -29.36 -16.14
C ALA A 465 20.11 -29.99 -16.54
N THR A 466 20.08 -30.75 -17.64
CA THR A 466 18.89 -31.47 -18.10
C THR A 466 18.51 -32.59 -17.12
N GLU A 467 19.48 -33.41 -16.71
CA GLU A 467 19.30 -34.52 -15.75
C GLU A 467 18.89 -34.02 -14.36
N ALA A 468 19.36 -32.83 -13.97
CA ALA A 468 18.94 -32.18 -12.72
C ALA A 468 17.45 -31.78 -12.72
N GLY A 469 16.80 -31.76 -13.88
CA GLY A 469 15.38 -31.44 -14.04
C GLY A 469 15.10 -29.98 -14.37
N ALA A 470 16.05 -29.23 -14.94
CA ALA A 470 15.77 -27.88 -15.42
C ALA A 470 14.66 -27.90 -16.48
N ASP A 471 13.80 -26.88 -16.51
CA ASP A 471 12.72 -26.79 -17.50
C ASP A 471 13.23 -26.25 -18.84
N ALA A 472 14.28 -25.42 -18.80
CA ALA A 472 14.95 -24.86 -19.98
C ALA A 472 16.41 -24.49 -19.67
N LEU A 473 17.17 -24.16 -20.71
CA LEU A 473 18.56 -23.71 -20.59
C LEU A 473 18.74 -22.29 -21.11
N GLU A 474 19.55 -21.50 -20.42
CA GLU A 474 20.03 -20.21 -20.90
C GLU A 474 21.55 -20.27 -21.13
N LEU A 475 21.99 -20.02 -22.36
CA LEU A 475 23.40 -20.03 -22.73
C LEU A 475 23.97 -18.64 -22.50
N ASN A 476 24.84 -18.49 -21.50
CA ASN A 476 25.47 -17.19 -21.23
C ASN A 476 26.65 -16.98 -22.18
N LEU A 477 26.36 -16.33 -23.31
CA LEU A 477 27.36 -15.98 -24.33
C LEU A 477 27.84 -14.53 -24.18
N SER A 478 27.61 -13.89 -23.03
CA SER A 478 27.53 -12.43 -22.98
C SER A 478 28.23 -11.76 -21.80
N CYS A 479 28.91 -12.52 -20.92
CA CYS A 479 29.65 -11.92 -19.81
C CYS A 479 30.75 -10.98 -20.33
N PRO A 480 30.69 -9.66 -20.05
CA PRO A 480 31.54 -8.67 -20.72
C PRO A 480 32.94 -8.54 -20.13
N HIS A 481 33.19 -9.11 -18.95
CA HIS A 481 34.42 -8.91 -18.19
C HIS A 481 34.97 -10.26 -17.67
N GLY A 482 36.30 -10.35 -17.52
CA GLY A 482 37.03 -11.50 -16.96
C GLY A 482 36.98 -12.83 -17.73
N MET A 483 36.03 -13.00 -18.65
CA MET A 483 35.82 -14.26 -19.40
C MET A 483 36.26 -14.17 -20.86
N GLY A 484 36.23 -12.97 -21.46
CA GLY A 484 36.65 -12.76 -22.86
C GLY A 484 38.12 -13.14 -23.10
N GLU A 485 39.01 -12.79 -22.17
CA GLU A 485 40.44 -13.15 -22.19
C GLU A 485 40.67 -14.67 -22.12
N ARG A 486 39.65 -15.44 -21.69
CA ARG A 486 39.66 -16.91 -21.64
C ARG A 486 38.92 -17.56 -22.80
N GLY A 487 38.53 -16.78 -23.83
CA GLY A 487 37.76 -17.26 -24.97
C GLY A 487 36.30 -17.61 -24.67
N MET A 488 35.72 -17.04 -23.60
CA MET A 488 34.37 -17.32 -23.10
C MET A 488 33.49 -16.07 -23.06
N GLY A 489 32.17 -16.25 -22.90
CA GLY A 489 31.23 -15.15 -22.72
C GLY A 489 31.23 -14.23 -23.94
N LEU A 490 31.47 -12.93 -23.73
CA LEU A 490 31.43 -11.90 -24.79
C LEU A 490 32.27 -12.25 -26.03
N ALA A 491 33.41 -12.94 -25.85
CA ALA A 491 34.24 -13.38 -26.97
C ALA A 491 33.49 -14.32 -27.94
N CYS A 492 32.59 -15.16 -27.43
CA CYS A 492 31.72 -16.00 -28.25
C CYS A 492 30.50 -15.23 -28.76
N GLY A 493 29.83 -14.45 -27.90
CA GLY A 493 28.57 -13.78 -28.23
C GLY A 493 28.67 -12.64 -29.26
N GLN A 494 29.88 -12.19 -29.59
CA GLN A 494 30.12 -11.20 -30.66
C GLN A 494 30.40 -11.86 -32.02
N ASN A 495 30.59 -13.18 -32.08
CA ASN A 495 30.87 -13.92 -33.30
C ASN A 495 29.67 -14.81 -33.69
N PRO A 496 28.92 -14.47 -34.76
CA PRO A 496 27.77 -15.24 -35.19
C PRO A 496 28.05 -16.74 -35.39
N GLN A 497 29.21 -17.10 -35.94
CA GLN A 497 29.54 -18.50 -36.21
C GLN A 497 29.67 -19.31 -34.91
N MET A 498 30.36 -18.75 -33.91
CA MET A 498 30.52 -19.41 -32.62
C MET A 498 29.19 -19.56 -31.89
N VAL A 499 28.30 -18.56 -31.98
CA VAL A 499 26.95 -18.64 -31.41
C VAL A 499 26.13 -19.75 -32.06
N GLU A 500 26.18 -19.85 -33.39
CA GLU A 500 25.49 -20.90 -34.14
C GLU A 500 26.01 -22.29 -33.74
N ASP A 501 27.33 -22.47 -33.67
CA ASP A 501 27.96 -23.76 -33.34
C ASP A 501 27.64 -24.19 -31.91
N ILE A 502 27.74 -23.28 -30.92
CA ILE A 502 27.36 -23.56 -29.53
C ILE A 502 25.88 -23.96 -29.43
N CYS A 503 24.99 -23.24 -30.10
CA CYS A 503 23.56 -23.59 -30.09
C CYS A 503 23.33 -24.99 -30.68
N LYS A 504 24.01 -25.35 -31.78
CA LYS A 504 23.93 -26.70 -32.36
C LYS A 504 24.42 -27.76 -31.40
N TRP A 505 25.55 -27.55 -30.73
CA TRP A 505 26.11 -28.50 -29.77
C TRP A 505 25.14 -28.74 -28.61
N VAL A 506 24.60 -27.67 -28.02
CA VAL A 506 23.63 -27.77 -26.92
C VAL A 506 22.34 -28.46 -27.38
N LYS A 507 21.77 -28.07 -28.53
CA LYS A 507 20.55 -28.69 -29.06
C LYS A 507 20.74 -30.17 -29.41
N SER A 508 21.95 -30.60 -29.74
CA SER A 508 22.24 -32.02 -29.95
C SER A 508 22.22 -32.86 -28.66
N ALA A 509 22.32 -32.20 -27.50
CA ALA A 509 22.44 -32.85 -26.19
C ALA A 509 21.16 -32.76 -25.33
N THR A 510 20.13 -32.00 -25.74
CA THR A 510 18.88 -31.86 -24.98
C THR A 510 17.66 -31.59 -25.86
N THR A 511 16.50 -32.05 -25.41
CA THR A 511 15.20 -31.70 -26.00
C THR A 511 14.57 -30.47 -25.36
N LEU A 512 15.11 -30.01 -24.22
CA LEU A 512 14.60 -28.82 -23.52
C LEU A 512 14.68 -27.57 -24.41
N PRO A 513 13.81 -26.57 -24.16
CA PRO A 513 13.96 -25.25 -24.76
C PRO A 513 15.31 -24.61 -24.40
N VAL A 514 15.96 -24.04 -25.41
CA VAL A 514 17.28 -23.39 -25.26
C VAL A 514 17.18 -21.93 -25.69
N PHE A 515 17.66 -21.04 -24.83
CA PHE A 515 17.69 -19.60 -25.04
C PHE A 515 19.14 -19.08 -25.05
N ALA A 516 19.58 -18.46 -26.14
CA ALA A 516 20.90 -17.82 -26.17
C ALA A 516 20.81 -16.41 -25.56
N LYS A 517 21.55 -16.12 -24.49
CA LYS A 517 21.59 -14.79 -23.88
C LYS A 517 22.56 -13.90 -24.63
N LEU A 518 22.04 -12.83 -25.23
CA LEU A 518 22.75 -11.95 -26.15
C LEU A 518 23.34 -10.72 -25.46
N THR A 519 24.49 -10.28 -25.96
CA THR A 519 25.20 -9.10 -25.49
C THR A 519 24.73 -7.89 -26.30
N PRO A 520 24.47 -6.74 -25.67
CA PRO A 520 24.18 -5.51 -26.41
C PRO A 520 25.43 -4.88 -27.02
N ASN A 521 26.62 -5.39 -26.67
CA ASN A 521 27.91 -4.83 -27.06
C ASN A 521 28.34 -5.36 -28.44
N VAL A 522 27.45 -5.26 -29.43
CA VAL A 522 27.63 -5.68 -30.82
C VAL A 522 27.06 -4.62 -31.75
N THR A 523 27.57 -4.55 -32.98
CA THR A 523 27.05 -3.62 -33.99
C THR A 523 25.61 -3.99 -34.38
N GLU A 524 25.38 -5.24 -34.78
CA GLU A 524 24.07 -5.74 -35.23
C GLU A 524 23.64 -6.98 -34.44
N ILE A 525 22.84 -6.76 -33.39
CA ILE A 525 22.37 -7.85 -32.51
C ILE A 525 21.45 -8.84 -33.22
N VAL A 526 20.76 -8.41 -34.28
CA VAL A 526 19.88 -9.25 -35.09
C VAL A 526 20.67 -10.37 -35.78
N ASP A 527 21.91 -10.12 -36.18
CA ASP A 527 22.74 -11.15 -36.82
C ASP A 527 23.15 -12.25 -35.85
N ILE A 528 23.40 -11.89 -34.59
CA ILE A 528 23.66 -12.85 -33.51
C ILE A 528 22.40 -13.65 -33.19
N ALA A 529 21.24 -12.99 -33.10
CA ALA A 529 19.96 -13.69 -32.88
C ALA A 529 19.64 -14.67 -34.03
N ARG A 530 19.89 -14.27 -35.28
CA ARG A 530 19.72 -15.14 -36.45
C ARG A 530 20.67 -16.34 -36.41
N ALA A 531 21.89 -16.15 -35.95
CA ALA A 531 22.84 -17.25 -35.77
C ALA A 531 22.39 -18.23 -34.68
N ALA A 532 21.89 -17.74 -33.54
CA ALA A 532 21.29 -18.59 -32.51
C ALA A 532 20.11 -19.41 -33.06
N GLN A 533 19.22 -18.77 -33.84
CA GLN A 533 18.11 -19.45 -34.50
C GLN A 533 18.58 -20.53 -35.49
N ARG A 534 19.56 -20.24 -36.35
CA ARG A 534 20.15 -21.23 -37.27
C ARG A 534 20.80 -22.40 -36.53
N GLY A 535 21.33 -22.14 -35.34
CA GLY A 535 21.85 -23.19 -34.46
C GLY A 535 20.78 -24.00 -33.73
N GLY A 536 19.50 -23.67 -33.92
CA GLY A 536 18.36 -24.41 -33.35
C GLY A 536 17.89 -23.91 -31.99
N ALA A 537 18.38 -22.75 -31.51
CA ALA A 537 17.85 -22.16 -30.28
C ALA A 537 16.35 -21.86 -30.43
N ASN A 538 15.59 -22.18 -29.39
CA ASN A 538 14.14 -21.94 -29.35
C ASN A 538 13.82 -20.44 -29.17
N GLY A 539 14.76 -19.69 -28.62
CA GLY A 539 14.64 -18.26 -28.44
C GLY A 539 15.95 -17.61 -28.00
N VAL A 540 15.85 -16.35 -27.61
CA VAL A 540 16.98 -15.54 -27.14
C VAL A 540 16.61 -14.76 -25.89
N THR A 541 17.57 -14.59 -24.98
CA THR A 541 17.46 -13.64 -23.88
C THR A 541 18.13 -12.33 -24.26
N VAL A 542 17.40 -11.20 -24.17
CA VAL A 542 17.78 -9.91 -24.76
C VAL A 542 17.53 -8.79 -23.73
N ILE A 543 18.53 -8.19 -23.10
CA ILE A 543 19.99 -8.26 -23.29
C ILE A 543 20.72 -8.52 -21.96
N ASN A 544 21.99 -8.91 -22.06
CA ASN A 544 22.93 -8.79 -20.95
C ASN A 544 23.31 -7.31 -20.72
N THR A 545 24.19 -7.06 -19.75
CA THR A 545 24.67 -5.73 -19.37
C THR A 545 25.44 -5.00 -20.47
N VAL A 546 25.38 -3.66 -20.42
CA VAL A 546 26.11 -2.78 -21.34
C VAL A 546 27.51 -2.53 -20.78
N SER A 547 28.57 -2.73 -21.57
CA SER A 547 29.94 -2.49 -21.13
C SER A 547 30.17 -1.03 -20.81
N SER A 548 30.76 -0.72 -19.65
CA SER A 548 30.87 0.65 -19.15
C SER A 548 32.00 0.83 -18.11
N LEU A 549 32.34 2.09 -17.86
CA LEU A 549 33.14 2.54 -16.71
C LEU A 549 32.31 3.60 -15.97
N MET A 550 31.95 3.35 -14.70
CA MET A 550 30.89 4.12 -14.06
C MET A 550 31.37 5.43 -13.44
N TRP A 551 32.55 5.42 -12.82
CA TRP A 551 33.01 6.55 -12.04
C TRP A 551 34.53 6.60 -11.91
N ILE A 552 35.05 7.82 -11.99
CA ILE A 552 36.43 8.18 -11.67
C ILE A 552 36.35 9.25 -10.59
N GLN A 553 37.04 9.03 -9.48
CA GLN A 553 37.10 9.93 -8.34
C GLN A 553 38.01 11.14 -8.66
N SER A 554 37.94 12.19 -7.84
CA SER A 554 38.72 13.42 -8.03
C SER A 554 40.24 13.21 -7.97
N ASP A 555 40.70 12.12 -7.35
CA ASP A 555 42.11 11.71 -7.27
C ASP A 555 42.54 10.84 -8.48
N GLY A 556 41.66 10.65 -9.47
CA GLY A 556 41.89 9.82 -10.65
C GLY A 556 41.63 8.32 -10.44
N ASN A 557 41.34 7.87 -9.22
CA ASN A 557 41.06 6.45 -8.96
C ASN A 557 39.67 6.04 -9.47
N PRO A 558 39.49 4.82 -9.99
CA PRO A 558 38.18 4.33 -10.40
C PRO A 558 37.30 3.96 -9.21
N TRP A 559 36.01 3.80 -9.48
CA TRP A 559 35.10 3.06 -8.60
C TRP A 559 34.27 2.07 -9.43
N PRO A 560 34.30 0.76 -9.14
CA PRO A 560 35.02 0.10 -8.05
C PRO A 560 36.55 0.10 -8.26
N LYS A 561 37.31 0.16 -7.15
CA LYS A 561 38.77 -0.02 -7.12
C LYS A 561 39.14 -1.26 -6.34
N VAL A 562 39.97 -2.12 -6.92
CA VAL A 562 40.35 -3.43 -6.38
C VAL A 562 41.86 -3.47 -6.11
N GLY A 563 42.23 -4.06 -4.97
CA GLY A 563 43.64 -4.21 -4.57
C GLY A 563 44.29 -2.92 -4.08
N LYS A 564 45.58 -3.00 -3.72
CA LYS A 564 46.36 -1.86 -3.23
C LYS A 564 46.64 -0.85 -4.36
N GLU A 565 46.72 -1.34 -5.59
CA GLU A 565 46.98 -0.58 -6.80
C GLU A 565 45.72 0.09 -7.36
N ALA A 566 44.58 0.00 -6.65
CA ALA A 566 43.31 0.64 -6.99
C ALA A 566 42.83 0.38 -8.44
N ARG A 567 43.04 -0.85 -8.94
CA ARG A 567 42.75 -1.20 -10.34
C ARG A 567 41.26 -1.43 -10.55
N THR A 568 40.82 -1.28 -11.81
CA THR A 568 39.48 -1.67 -12.26
C THR A 568 39.55 -2.28 -13.65
N THR A 569 38.42 -2.81 -14.11
CA THR A 569 38.19 -3.19 -15.50
C THR A 569 36.82 -2.67 -15.95
N TYR A 570 36.51 -2.74 -17.24
CA TYR A 570 35.17 -2.41 -17.71
C TYR A 570 34.15 -3.35 -17.08
N GLY A 571 33.08 -2.78 -16.53
CA GLY A 571 32.00 -3.52 -15.91
C GLY A 571 30.75 -3.56 -16.77
N GLY A 572 29.79 -4.37 -16.35
CA GLY A 572 28.45 -4.41 -16.92
C GLY A 572 27.52 -3.43 -16.21
N MET A 573 27.05 -2.41 -16.93
CA MET A 573 25.97 -1.55 -16.51
C MET A 573 24.61 -2.25 -16.67
N SER A 574 23.80 -2.18 -15.63
CA SER A 574 22.43 -2.73 -15.55
C SER A 574 21.46 -1.69 -15.01
N GLY A 575 20.15 -1.98 -15.02
CA GLY A 575 19.11 -1.10 -14.49
C GLY A 575 18.43 -0.25 -15.55
N ASN A 576 17.63 0.72 -15.11
CA ASN A 576 16.78 1.53 -16.00
C ASN A 576 17.58 2.33 -17.03
N ALA A 577 18.82 2.70 -16.72
CA ALA A 577 19.70 3.41 -17.66
C ALA A 577 19.97 2.61 -18.95
N ILE A 578 19.85 1.28 -18.94
CA ILE A 578 20.02 0.44 -20.14
C ILE A 578 18.70 0.04 -20.81
N ARG A 579 17.54 0.44 -20.24
CA ARG A 579 16.22 0.08 -20.78
C ARG A 579 16.04 0.50 -22.25
N PRO A 580 16.44 1.72 -22.69
CA PRO A 580 16.28 2.10 -24.09
C PRO A 580 17.04 1.19 -25.06
N MET A 581 18.25 0.75 -24.68
CA MET A 581 19.06 -0.18 -25.46
C MET A 581 18.40 -1.56 -25.53
N ALA A 582 17.86 -2.03 -24.41
CA ALA A 582 17.14 -3.30 -24.33
C ALA A 582 15.85 -3.28 -25.17
N LEU A 583 15.02 -2.24 -25.07
CA LEU A 583 13.79 -2.08 -25.87
C LEU A 583 14.09 -2.03 -27.37
N ARG A 584 15.14 -1.30 -27.78
CA ARG A 584 15.59 -1.29 -29.17
C ARG A 584 15.99 -2.69 -29.63
N ALA A 585 16.76 -3.42 -28.83
CA ALA A 585 17.23 -4.75 -29.19
C ALA A 585 16.08 -5.75 -29.31
N VAL A 586 15.16 -5.76 -28.34
CA VAL A 586 13.96 -6.62 -28.34
C VAL A 586 13.11 -6.34 -29.57
N SER A 587 12.75 -5.08 -29.81
CA SER A 587 11.91 -4.70 -30.95
C SER A 587 12.57 -4.98 -32.31
N ALA A 588 13.88 -4.77 -32.43
CA ALA A 588 14.61 -5.06 -33.66
C ALA A 588 14.63 -6.57 -33.97
N ILE A 589 14.85 -7.41 -32.96
CA ILE A 589 14.84 -8.87 -33.12
C ILE A 589 13.43 -9.37 -33.42
N ALA A 590 12.41 -8.93 -32.65
CA ALA A 590 11.02 -9.34 -32.85
C ALA A 590 10.54 -9.02 -34.27
N ARG A 591 10.91 -7.85 -34.80
CA ARG A 591 10.57 -7.47 -36.17
C ARG A 591 11.30 -8.30 -37.23
N ALA A 592 12.56 -8.65 -36.98
CA ALA A 592 13.38 -9.37 -37.96
C ALA A 592 13.13 -10.89 -37.95
N LEU A 593 12.78 -11.45 -36.79
CA LEU A 593 12.66 -12.89 -36.51
C LEU A 593 11.36 -13.14 -35.71
N PRO A 594 10.17 -12.98 -36.31
CA PRO A 594 8.89 -13.01 -35.58
C PRO A 594 8.59 -14.34 -34.88
N GLU A 595 9.13 -15.44 -35.38
CA GLU A 595 8.95 -16.78 -34.80
C GLU A 595 9.93 -17.08 -33.65
N LEU A 596 10.95 -16.24 -33.46
CA LEU A 596 11.96 -16.45 -32.43
C LEU A 596 11.46 -15.90 -31.09
N THR A 597 11.33 -16.78 -30.09
CA THR A 597 10.91 -16.38 -28.75
C THR A 597 11.94 -15.44 -28.09
N ILE A 598 11.47 -14.40 -27.40
CA ILE A 598 12.33 -13.42 -26.72
C ILE A 598 12.04 -13.36 -25.22
N LEU A 599 13.07 -13.58 -24.40
CA LEU A 599 13.06 -13.31 -22.96
C LEU A 599 13.75 -11.95 -22.73
N ALA A 600 13.00 -10.92 -22.37
CA ALA A 600 13.55 -9.57 -22.19
C ALA A 600 14.26 -9.40 -20.84
N THR A 601 15.37 -8.66 -20.83
CA THR A 601 16.06 -8.17 -19.62
C THR A 601 16.70 -6.83 -19.93
N GLY A 602 16.60 -5.88 -18.99
CA GLY A 602 17.26 -4.58 -19.08
C GLY A 602 16.37 -3.48 -18.56
N GLY A 603 16.48 -3.19 -17.27
CA GLY A 603 15.76 -2.08 -16.64
C GLY A 603 14.24 -2.28 -16.53
N ILE A 604 13.77 -3.52 -16.44
CA ILE A 604 12.38 -3.81 -16.08
C ILE A 604 12.25 -3.66 -14.56
N ASP A 605 11.35 -2.79 -14.13
CA ASP A 605 11.20 -2.38 -12.72
C ASP A 605 9.75 -2.16 -12.27
N SER A 606 8.77 -2.35 -13.17
CA SER A 606 7.34 -2.21 -12.89
C SER A 606 6.52 -3.04 -13.87
N ALA A 607 5.23 -3.20 -13.59
CA ALA A 607 4.28 -3.78 -14.55
C ALA A 607 4.20 -2.97 -15.85
N GLU A 608 4.27 -1.64 -15.77
CA GLU A 608 4.24 -0.76 -16.94
C GLU A 608 5.47 -0.96 -17.83
N SER A 609 6.67 -0.93 -17.25
CA SER A 609 7.90 -1.18 -18.02
C SER A 609 7.94 -2.62 -18.54
N GLY A 610 7.43 -3.59 -17.79
CA GLY A 610 7.20 -4.95 -18.27
C GLY A 610 6.29 -5.02 -19.50
N LEU A 611 5.14 -4.34 -19.46
CA LEU A 611 4.18 -4.30 -20.57
C LEU A 611 4.78 -3.64 -21.82
N GLN A 612 5.67 -2.65 -21.68
CA GLN A 612 6.41 -2.08 -22.80
C GLN A 612 7.26 -3.13 -23.54
N PHE A 613 7.93 -4.03 -22.81
CA PHE A 613 8.69 -5.12 -23.43
C PHE A 613 7.79 -6.17 -24.08
N LEU A 614 6.63 -6.47 -23.49
CA LEU A 614 5.64 -7.35 -24.12
C LEU A 614 5.16 -6.75 -25.45
N TYR A 615 4.85 -5.45 -25.49
CA TYR A 615 4.52 -4.77 -26.75
C TYR A 615 5.68 -4.73 -27.76
N ALA A 616 6.93 -4.67 -27.27
CA ALA A 616 8.10 -4.74 -28.12
C ALA A 616 8.37 -6.14 -28.70
N GLY A 617 7.63 -7.17 -28.28
CA GLY A 617 7.71 -8.54 -28.80
C GLY A 617 8.35 -9.57 -27.86
N ALA A 618 8.55 -9.23 -26.59
CA ALA A 618 8.99 -10.21 -25.59
C ALA A 618 7.84 -11.09 -25.10
N SER A 619 8.16 -12.33 -24.70
CA SER A 619 7.21 -13.28 -24.09
C SER A 619 7.39 -13.41 -22.58
N ALA A 620 8.62 -13.21 -22.07
CA ALA A 620 8.91 -13.23 -20.64
C ALA A 620 9.89 -12.11 -20.25
N LEU A 621 9.87 -11.77 -18.97
CA LEU A 621 10.49 -10.58 -18.40
C LEU A 621 11.42 -11.00 -17.26
N GLN A 622 12.73 -10.86 -17.47
CA GLN A 622 13.78 -11.14 -16.50
C GLN A 622 14.16 -9.86 -15.73
N ILE A 623 14.15 -9.93 -14.40
CA ILE A 623 14.43 -8.82 -13.49
C ILE A 623 15.67 -9.10 -12.65
N GLY A 624 16.55 -8.10 -12.57
CA GLY A 624 17.77 -8.14 -11.73
C GLY A 624 17.92 -6.88 -10.89
N SER A 625 18.11 -5.72 -11.53
CA SER A 625 18.43 -4.46 -10.83
C SER A 625 17.29 -3.92 -9.97
N ALA A 626 16.02 -4.13 -10.34
CA ALA A 626 14.90 -3.68 -9.51
C ALA A 626 14.84 -4.42 -8.16
N VAL A 627 15.16 -5.72 -8.14
CA VAL A 627 15.30 -6.49 -6.91
C VAL A 627 16.54 -6.06 -6.11
N GLN A 628 17.64 -5.66 -6.77
CA GLN A 628 18.80 -5.08 -6.06
C GLN A 628 18.49 -3.72 -5.41
N ASN A 629 17.59 -2.93 -6.01
CA ASN A 629 17.09 -1.68 -5.43
C ASN A 629 16.11 -1.92 -4.27
N GLN A 630 15.53 -3.11 -4.17
CA GLN A 630 14.44 -3.43 -3.25
C GLN A 630 14.60 -4.87 -2.72
N ASP A 631 13.63 -5.74 -2.98
CA ASP A 631 13.59 -7.13 -2.52
C ASP A 631 12.63 -7.96 -3.38
N PHE A 632 12.39 -9.23 -3.02
CA PHE A 632 11.56 -10.12 -3.83
C PHE A 632 10.07 -9.78 -3.85
N THR A 633 9.57 -8.95 -2.92
CA THR A 633 8.13 -8.63 -2.81
C THR A 633 7.61 -7.75 -3.93
N VAL A 634 8.50 -7.10 -4.71
CA VAL A 634 8.13 -6.32 -5.91
C VAL A 634 7.33 -7.14 -6.93
N ILE A 635 7.42 -8.46 -6.91
CA ILE A 635 6.59 -9.33 -7.75
C ILE A 635 5.09 -9.14 -7.50
N GLN A 636 4.68 -8.83 -6.27
CA GLN A 636 3.28 -8.58 -5.95
C GLN A 636 2.79 -7.34 -6.68
N ASP A 637 3.59 -6.26 -6.69
CA ASP A 637 3.33 -5.04 -7.47
C ASP A 637 3.30 -5.32 -8.98
N TYR A 638 4.20 -6.17 -9.48
CA TYR A 638 4.25 -6.49 -10.92
C TYR A 638 3.02 -7.29 -11.36
N ILE A 639 2.59 -8.25 -10.55
CA ILE A 639 1.39 -9.07 -10.81
C ILE A 639 0.14 -8.20 -10.78
N THR A 640 -0.11 -7.47 -9.68
CA THR A 640 -1.32 -6.65 -9.55
C THR A 640 -1.32 -5.53 -10.59
N GLY A 641 -0.17 -4.87 -10.80
CA GLY A 641 0.00 -3.86 -11.82
C GLY A 641 -0.31 -4.37 -13.22
N LEU A 642 0.20 -5.54 -13.62
CA LEU A 642 -0.06 -6.07 -14.98
C LEU A 642 -1.52 -6.46 -15.14
N LYS A 643 -2.12 -7.11 -14.13
CA LYS A 643 -3.55 -7.41 -14.10
C LYS A 643 -4.39 -6.15 -14.28
N THR A 644 -4.08 -5.07 -13.55
CA THR A 644 -4.77 -3.79 -13.67
C THR A 644 -4.64 -3.22 -15.07
N LEU A 645 -3.43 -3.21 -15.65
CA LEU A 645 -3.20 -2.66 -16.99
C LEU A 645 -3.99 -3.39 -18.08
N LEU A 646 -4.12 -4.72 -17.96
CA LEU A 646 -4.92 -5.52 -18.88
C LEU A 646 -6.42 -5.35 -18.62
N TYR A 647 -6.84 -5.28 -17.34
CA TYR A 647 -8.23 -5.05 -16.96
C TYR A 647 -8.75 -3.72 -17.51
N LEU A 648 -8.00 -2.63 -17.30
CA LEU A 648 -8.38 -1.29 -17.74
C LEU A 648 -8.55 -1.22 -19.26
N LYS A 649 -7.78 -1.98 -20.03
CA LYS A 649 -7.93 -2.09 -21.50
C LYS A 649 -9.21 -2.79 -21.95
N SER A 650 -9.83 -3.57 -21.07
CA SER A 650 -11.11 -4.22 -21.36
C SER A 650 -12.32 -3.32 -21.09
N LEU A 651 -12.12 -2.21 -20.37
CA LEU A 651 -13.19 -1.28 -20.03
C LEU A 651 -13.62 -0.53 -21.29
N LYS A 652 -14.82 -0.84 -21.78
CA LYS A 652 -15.48 -0.16 -22.92
C LYS A 652 -16.13 1.15 -22.47
N ASP A 653 -15.36 2.02 -21.85
CA ASP A 653 -15.81 3.32 -21.39
C ASP A 653 -15.06 4.42 -22.16
N GLU A 654 -15.79 5.29 -22.85
CA GLU A 654 -15.20 6.38 -23.64
C GLU A 654 -14.36 7.34 -22.79
N GLU A 655 -14.60 7.42 -21.47
CA GLU A 655 -13.78 8.20 -20.54
C GLU A 655 -12.45 7.53 -20.19
N TYR A 656 -12.39 6.19 -20.18
CA TYR A 656 -11.16 5.45 -19.90
C TYR A 656 -10.33 5.25 -21.16
N ASP A 657 -10.95 4.82 -22.26
CA ASP A 657 -10.28 4.29 -23.46
C ASP A 657 -9.53 5.37 -24.27
N LYS A 658 -9.89 6.65 -24.14
CA LYS A 658 -9.30 7.76 -24.93
C LYS A 658 -8.41 8.71 -24.14
N LYS A 659 -8.22 8.47 -22.84
CA LYS A 659 -7.87 9.53 -21.90
C LYS A 659 -6.87 9.09 -20.83
N TRP A 660 -6.97 7.86 -20.34
CA TRP A 660 -6.01 7.31 -19.38
C TRP A 660 -4.74 6.86 -20.09
N ASN A 661 -3.59 7.08 -19.45
CA ASN A 661 -2.31 6.52 -19.88
C ASN A 661 -1.88 5.47 -18.85
N PHE A 662 -2.01 4.20 -19.18
CA PHE A 662 -1.83 3.09 -18.25
C PHE A 662 -2.78 3.22 -17.04
N GLN A 663 -2.26 3.35 -15.81
CA GLN A 663 -3.06 3.63 -14.61
C GLN A 663 -3.15 5.12 -14.27
N SER A 664 -2.60 6.00 -15.12
CA SER A 664 -2.63 7.45 -14.89
C SER A 664 -3.91 8.05 -15.47
N PRO A 665 -4.77 8.70 -14.66
CA PRO A 665 -5.89 9.46 -15.19
C PRO A 665 -5.41 10.66 -16.02
N PRO A 666 -6.26 11.21 -16.90
CA PRO A 666 -6.00 12.49 -17.55
C PRO A 666 -5.61 13.53 -16.52
N THR A 667 -4.49 14.22 -16.75
CA THR A 667 -4.05 15.27 -15.82
C THR A 667 -5.05 16.44 -15.85
N PRO A 668 -5.80 16.70 -14.77
CA PRO A 668 -6.68 17.86 -14.72
C PRO A 668 -5.84 19.14 -14.55
N ILE A 669 -6.41 20.28 -14.94
CA ILE A 669 -5.83 21.58 -14.56
C ILE A 669 -5.93 21.69 -13.04
N HIS A 670 -4.79 21.85 -12.38
CA HIS A 670 -4.72 21.92 -10.93
C HIS A 670 -3.61 22.87 -10.49
N GLN A 671 -3.77 23.44 -9.30
CA GLN A 671 -2.73 24.11 -8.53
C GLN A 671 -2.93 23.65 -7.08
N LYS A 672 -1.83 23.37 -6.39
CA LYS A 672 -1.87 22.86 -5.02
C LYS A 672 -2.47 23.89 -4.07
#